data_AF-A0A257EY38-F1
#
_entry.id   AF-A0A257EY38-F1
#
_cell.length_a   1.000
_cell.length_b   1.000
_cell.length_c   1.000
_cell.angle_alpha   90.00
_cell.angle_beta   90.00
_cell.angle_gamma   90.00
#
_symmetry.space_group_name_H-M   'P 1'
#
loop_
_entity.id
_entity.type
_entity.pdbx_description
1 polymer ?
#
loop_
_entity_poly.entity_id
_entity_poly.type
_entity_poly.pdbx_seq_one_letter_code
_entity_poly.pdbx_strand_id
1 'polypeptide(L)'
;FDVRALTRRKPRLRGVTLLALEEDAAERVIAASSIAERNRLGELLVESTLLGRARLSDLRQALTTLHDLSRQPGGADFTRLVAETLDSASHRLDAWIMALSWARFQRVRAAAPKGLSVGGFGWLFDLAPQDRRDRRARDGGFIAAPTLEQATTAGILRSAYLAHNPSDASGGAFAIDLSSARVRRAQSLLEGVANGQSIGALLGYNFERRLKDAGCERFILTFRGLAPLVAGRLTEGGSPVVDPDSQAVAGANVTDMTRLLARWNAPAEGPAFIFAKLAQRPEGNEYLDPGVAWPAPTAAQKTAITEAMTEAVADADAVADLLLAESVHQMAQGNMARASATLDAAGRGEAPPPAAADVVMTHGPATLVSHRLIIAAAPGRGWPGAATSPRAQVSPVAESWAAARLPDPSRVPLGIAAGGGTATLADTGLSALDFAAAARHPALMERIICARAGLANPDAAFVQPGAGQVALDEAALTAAALQEVLDRATPLTALSLGLPGSAGWKPLPDAMPQALQRLDDATALLRGRLDSLSALLMAPQVMRDDLMTALLALTDFGITLPEMSESRTADVAMLALHEGENRLARTAQARAAASVTVDAVTEALFGSGLPVPLPHRFAPDDPLEALGDRAFTAPDAGAIPRFLADMGTVRPALGRFQRLALLTAINGTPPALTLRQMCGLGEDAPDHWIGAGLPPDRVSPTCPVVGLVADAPDGLDLTGEVSGLILDDWTEALPQRRAAGEGQPAASRTTAGVALHADAPASQPPQVMILGLSPDGKRWTEDSLCHFLDDVMDLAKARLVTLETLPLAARVLPAIYTQSWSLQGRPVIDWSRLTLDAKLMARSDGLKNFTMIREV
;
A
#
# COMPACT_ATOMS: atom_id res chain seq x y z
N PHE A 1 42.81 -5.40 -33.45
CA PHE A 1 43.88 -6.34 -33.78
C PHE A 1 45.09 -6.03 -32.92
N ASP A 2 45.41 -6.95 -32.02
CA ASP A 2 46.52 -6.89 -31.09
C ASP A 2 47.78 -7.51 -31.73
N VAL A 3 48.82 -6.68 -31.85
CA VAL A 3 50.22 -6.90 -31.42
C VAL A 3 51.03 -8.10 -31.97
N ARG A 4 52.26 -7.74 -32.40
CA ARG A 4 53.52 -8.52 -32.59
C ARG A 4 53.80 -9.09 -33.99
N ALA A 5 54.63 -8.34 -34.72
CA ALA A 5 56.07 -8.60 -34.81
C ALA A 5 56.57 -8.36 -36.25
N LEU A 6 57.45 -7.36 -36.43
CA LEU A 6 58.69 -7.52 -37.19
C LEU A 6 59.62 -6.33 -36.95
N THR A 7 60.73 -6.67 -36.30
CA THR A 7 61.93 -5.91 -36.00
C THR A 7 62.79 -5.66 -37.25
N ARG A 8 63.73 -4.70 -37.13
CA ARG A 8 64.89 -4.30 -38.00
C ARG A 8 64.64 -2.94 -38.68
N ARG A 9 65.46 -1.89 -38.61
CA ARG A 9 66.86 -1.63 -38.20
C ARG A 9 66.94 -0.16 -37.74
N LYS A 10 67.62 0.13 -36.62
CA LYS A 10 68.11 1.48 -36.29
C LYS A 10 69.42 1.74 -37.04
N PRO A 11 69.60 2.87 -37.75
CA PRO A 11 70.91 3.47 -37.95
C PRO A 11 71.25 4.35 -36.74
N ARG A 12 72.39 4.09 -36.11
CA ARG A 12 73.02 4.97 -35.13
C ARG A 12 73.73 6.10 -35.89
N LEU A 13 73.41 7.36 -35.61
CA LEU A 13 74.37 8.45 -35.76
C LEU A 13 74.81 8.90 -34.36
N ARG A 14 76.10 8.74 -34.13
CA ARG A 14 76.83 9.05 -32.89
C ARG A 14 77.00 10.57 -32.77
N GLY A 15 76.84 11.07 -31.55
CA GLY A 15 77.66 12.13 -30.95
C GLY A 15 77.78 13.46 -31.69
N VAL A 16 76.89 14.41 -31.36
CA VAL A 16 77.29 15.82 -31.26
C VAL A 16 77.31 16.14 -29.78
N THR A 17 78.49 16.01 -29.19
CA THR A 17 78.78 16.44 -27.82
C THR A 17 78.70 17.97 -27.79
N LEU A 18 78.05 18.52 -26.76
CA LEU A 18 77.83 19.94 -26.46
C LEU A 18 79.10 20.82 -26.31
N LEU A 19 80.27 20.33 -26.72
CA LEU A 19 81.56 21.04 -26.70
C LEU A 19 81.74 22.02 -27.88
N ALA A 20 80.75 22.14 -28.77
CA ALA A 20 80.85 23.02 -29.94
C ALA A 20 80.35 24.47 -29.71
N LEU A 21 80.10 24.88 -28.47
CA LEU A 21 79.62 26.24 -28.14
C LEU A 21 80.69 27.17 -27.53
N GLU A 22 81.94 26.70 -27.35
CA GLU A 22 83.02 27.50 -26.76
C GLU A 22 84.04 28.09 -27.77
N GLU A 23 83.93 27.80 -29.06
CA GLU A 23 84.84 28.40 -30.06
C GLU A 23 84.23 29.65 -30.70
N ASP A 24 85.01 30.73 -30.77
CA ASP A 24 84.62 32.00 -31.37
C ASP A 24 84.18 31.78 -32.83
N ALA A 25 83.00 32.27 -33.19
CA ALA A 25 82.48 32.09 -34.53
C ALA A 25 83.39 32.74 -35.60
N ALA A 26 84.19 33.75 -35.22
CA ALA A 26 85.25 34.30 -36.05
C ALA A 26 86.40 33.30 -36.29
N GLU A 27 86.81 32.54 -35.28
CA GLU A 27 87.83 31.48 -35.42
C GLU A 27 87.36 30.36 -36.35
N ARG A 28 86.06 30.03 -36.34
CA ARG A 28 85.49 29.03 -37.27
C ARG A 28 85.46 29.46 -38.72
N VAL A 29 85.24 30.75 -38.98
CA VAL A 29 85.39 31.33 -40.33
C VAL A 29 86.87 31.23 -40.76
N ILE A 30 87.80 31.58 -39.88
CA ILE A 30 89.24 31.55 -40.17
C ILE A 30 89.74 30.11 -40.42
N ALA A 31 89.28 29.14 -39.62
CA ALA A 31 89.66 27.73 -39.71
C ALA A 31 88.99 26.98 -40.88
N ALA A 32 88.05 27.60 -41.59
CA ALA A 32 87.35 26.96 -42.71
C ALA A 32 88.33 26.60 -43.85
N SER A 33 88.25 25.35 -44.30
CA SER A 33 89.22 24.71 -45.20
C SER A 33 88.96 24.97 -46.68
N SER A 34 87.80 25.55 -47.03
CA SER A 34 87.47 25.97 -48.40
C SER A 34 86.91 27.40 -48.44
N ILE A 35 87.12 28.11 -49.55
CA ILE A 35 86.65 29.49 -49.73
C ILE A 35 85.13 29.57 -49.66
N ALA A 36 84.41 28.59 -50.21
CA ALA A 36 82.95 28.56 -50.20
C ALA A 36 82.39 28.43 -48.76
N GLU A 37 83.02 27.59 -47.94
CA GLU A 37 82.64 27.41 -46.55
C GLU A 37 82.97 28.64 -45.71
N ARG A 38 84.14 29.25 -45.93
CA ARG A 38 84.54 30.51 -45.28
C ARG A 38 83.58 31.65 -45.59
N ASN A 39 83.22 31.83 -46.85
CA ASN A 39 82.31 32.89 -47.27
C ASN A 39 80.92 32.69 -46.65
N ARG A 40 80.41 31.45 -46.64
CA ARG A 40 79.10 31.15 -46.06
C ARG A 40 79.07 31.32 -44.55
N LEU A 41 80.12 30.87 -43.85
CA LEU A 41 80.25 31.10 -42.40
C LEU A 41 80.46 32.59 -42.09
N GLY A 42 81.18 33.32 -42.93
CA GLY A 42 81.39 34.76 -42.81
C GLY A 42 80.11 35.57 -42.99
N GLU A 43 79.29 35.25 -44.00
CA GLU A 43 77.96 35.84 -44.19
C GLU A 43 77.05 35.58 -42.98
N LEU A 44 76.99 34.34 -42.51
CA LEU A 44 76.22 33.97 -41.32
C LEU A 44 76.72 34.71 -40.05
N LEU A 45 78.04 34.88 -39.91
CA LEU A 45 78.61 35.62 -38.79
C LEU A 45 78.24 37.10 -38.85
N VAL A 46 78.38 37.75 -40.00
CA VAL A 46 78.00 39.15 -40.19
C VAL A 46 76.51 39.34 -39.97
N GLU A 47 75.67 38.48 -40.54
CA GLU A 47 74.22 38.50 -40.34
C GLU A 47 73.85 38.34 -38.86
N SER A 48 74.46 37.38 -38.17
CA SER A 48 74.26 37.16 -36.72
C SER A 48 74.71 38.36 -35.88
N THR A 49 75.79 39.03 -36.28
CA THR A 49 76.34 40.20 -35.58
C THR A 49 75.45 41.43 -35.79
N LEU A 50 74.94 41.63 -37.01
CA LEU A 50 73.99 42.70 -37.32
C LEU A 50 72.65 42.48 -36.62
N LEU A 51 72.13 41.25 -36.62
CA LEU A 51 70.94 40.86 -35.85
C LEU A 51 71.16 41.05 -34.34
N GLY A 52 72.35 40.72 -33.84
CA GLY A 52 72.76 40.94 -32.45
C GLY A 52 72.76 42.42 -32.09
N ARG A 53 73.33 43.28 -32.94
CA ARG A 53 73.33 44.73 -32.75
C ARG A 53 71.94 45.35 -32.84
N ALA A 54 71.09 44.88 -33.76
CA ALA A 54 69.70 45.31 -33.85
C ALA A 54 68.94 44.97 -32.56
N ARG A 55 69.06 43.73 -32.07
CA ARG A 55 68.46 43.30 -30.79
C ARG A 55 68.99 44.09 -29.60
N LEU A 56 70.27 44.46 -29.59
CA LEU A 56 70.86 45.28 -28.52
C LEU A 56 70.37 46.73 -28.58
N SER A 57 70.12 47.26 -29.78
CA SER A 57 69.46 48.54 -30.00
C SER A 57 68.02 48.51 -29.52
N ASP A 58 67.24 47.47 -29.87
CA ASP A 58 65.86 47.29 -29.43
C ASP A 58 65.77 47.17 -27.90
N LEU A 59 66.68 46.41 -27.28
CA LEU A 59 66.78 46.31 -25.83
C LEU A 59 67.10 47.65 -25.19
N ARG A 60 68.05 48.40 -25.76
CA ARG A 60 68.42 49.73 -25.24
C ARG A 60 67.26 50.72 -25.39
N GLN A 61 66.51 50.66 -26.49
CA GLN A 61 65.34 51.48 -26.73
C GLN A 61 64.20 51.13 -25.77
N ALA A 62 63.92 49.83 -25.58
CA ALA A 62 62.94 49.35 -24.61
C ALA A 62 63.29 49.75 -23.17
N LEU A 63 64.57 49.63 -22.77
CA LEU A 63 65.03 50.09 -21.46
C LEU A 63 64.88 51.61 -21.27
N THR A 64 65.07 52.38 -22.34
CA THR A 64 64.85 53.84 -22.31
C THR A 64 63.36 54.15 -22.16
N THR A 65 62.49 53.45 -22.91
CA THR A 65 61.03 53.59 -22.78
C THR A 65 60.51 53.19 -21.40
N LEU A 66 61.03 52.11 -20.81
CA LEU A 66 60.68 51.70 -19.44
C LEU A 66 61.18 52.72 -18.40
N HIS A 67 62.36 53.31 -18.61
CA HIS A 67 62.87 54.40 -17.78
C HIS A 67 61.95 55.63 -17.85
N ASP A 68 61.56 56.04 -19.05
CA ASP A 68 60.69 57.20 -19.26
C ASP A 68 59.29 57.00 -18.66
N LEU A 69 58.70 55.81 -18.83
CA LEU A 69 57.39 55.45 -18.25
C LEU A 69 57.43 55.41 -16.71
N SER A 70 58.53 54.93 -16.10
CA SER A 70 58.68 54.89 -14.64
C SER A 70 58.69 56.28 -13.98
N ARG A 71 58.98 57.34 -14.75
CA ARG A 71 59.09 58.73 -14.27
C ARG A 71 57.82 59.56 -14.49
N GLN A 72 56.80 59.03 -15.18
CA GLN A 72 55.54 59.74 -15.40
C GLN A 72 54.66 59.73 -14.13
N PRO A 73 53.79 60.74 -13.92
CA PRO A 73 52.85 60.75 -12.80
C PRO A 73 51.89 59.55 -12.92
N GLY A 74 51.99 58.59 -11.99
CA GLY A 74 51.33 57.28 -12.08
C GLY A 74 52.28 56.08 -11.93
N GLY A 75 53.60 56.30 -11.83
CA GLY A 75 54.61 55.25 -11.69
C GLY A 75 54.45 54.26 -10.52
N ALA A 76 53.62 54.56 -9.51
CA ALA A 76 53.25 53.60 -8.48
C ALA A 76 52.48 52.37 -9.03
N ASP A 77 51.71 52.55 -10.11
CA ASP A 77 51.05 51.44 -10.81
C ASP A 77 52.01 50.66 -11.71
N PHE A 78 53.17 51.21 -12.08
CA PHE A 78 54.09 50.52 -12.99
C PHE A 78 54.70 49.27 -12.34
N THR A 79 55.15 49.36 -11.08
CA THR A 79 55.66 48.20 -10.34
C THR A 79 54.59 47.13 -10.20
N ARG A 80 53.34 47.56 -9.93
CA ARG A 80 52.20 46.66 -9.79
C ARG A 80 51.81 46.01 -11.12
N LEU A 81 51.75 46.76 -12.22
CA LEU A 81 51.42 46.25 -13.56
C LEU A 81 52.52 45.33 -14.08
N VAL A 82 53.80 45.65 -13.82
CA VAL A 82 54.92 44.75 -14.13
C VAL A 82 54.84 43.49 -13.26
N ALA A 83 54.57 43.61 -11.96
CA ALA A 83 54.37 42.46 -11.08
C ALA A 83 53.18 41.59 -11.52
N GLU A 84 52.02 42.17 -11.84
CA GLU A 84 50.84 41.47 -12.35
C GLU A 84 51.13 40.78 -13.69
N THR A 85 51.93 41.42 -14.56
CA THR A 85 52.36 40.84 -15.85
C THR A 85 53.34 39.68 -15.64
N LEU A 86 54.29 39.83 -14.71
CA LEU A 86 55.25 38.78 -14.35
C LEU A 86 54.58 37.62 -13.60
N ASP A 87 53.59 37.88 -12.75
CA ASP A 87 52.76 36.87 -12.08
C ASP A 87 51.92 36.10 -13.09
N SER A 88 51.32 36.81 -14.04
CA SER A 88 50.60 36.21 -15.17
C SER A 88 51.52 35.34 -16.03
N ALA A 89 52.78 35.75 -16.21
CA ALA A 89 53.80 34.99 -16.96
C ALA A 89 54.49 33.90 -16.12
N SER A 90 54.31 33.89 -14.79
CA SER A 90 54.90 32.90 -13.91
C SER A 90 53.97 31.71 -13.71
N HIS A 91 52.96 31.78 -12.85
CA HIS A 91 52.20 30.61 -12.38
C HIS A 91 50.73 30.60 -12.82
N ARG A 92 50.31 31.56 -13.65
CA ARG A 92 48.92 31.75 -14.06
C ARG A 92 48.66 31.37 -15.51
N LEU A 93 48.93 30.11 -15.84
CA LEU A 93 48.60 29.54 -17.16
C LEU A 93 47.11 29.74 -17.49
N ASP A 94 46.24 29.69 -16.49
CA ASP A 94 44.81 29.96 -16.60
C ASP A 94 44.51 31.35 -17.18
N ALA A 95 45.29 32.39 -16.80
CA ALA A 95 45.11 33.74 -17.31
C ALA A 95 45.38 33.83 -18.81
N TRP A 96 46.37 33.10 -19.33
CA TRP A 96 46.67 33.03 -20.76
C TRP A 96 45.59 32.29 -21.53
N ILE A 97 45.12 31.16 -21.00
CA ILE A 97 44.03 30.38 -21.59
C ILE A 97 42.75 31.22 -21.63
N MET A 98 42.44 31.94 -20.56
CA MET A 98 41.23 32.76 -20.45
C MET A 98 41.33 34.13 -21.13
N ALA A 99 42.50 34.58 -21.57
CA ALA A 99 42.69 35.93 -22.13
C ALA A 99 41.79 36.18 -23.35
N LEU A 100 41.66 35.20 -24.24
CA LEU A 100 40.79 35.30 -25.42
C LEU A 100 39.30 35.31 -25.03
N SER A 101 38.92 34.51 -24.05
CA SER A 101 37.56 34.47 -23.50
C SER A 101 37.19 35.79 -22.82
N TRP A 102 38.12 36.39 -22.08
CA TRP A 102 37.95 37.71 -21.46
C TRP A 102 37.84 38.82 -22.51
N ALA A 103 38.69 38.81 -23.53
CA ALA A 103 38.61 39.76 -24.64
C ALA A 103 37.26 39.66 -25.37
N ARG A 104 36.76 38.44 -25.59
CA ARG A 104 35.43 38.20 -26.17
C ARG A 104 34.32 38.70 -25.24
N PHE A 105 34.40 38.41 -23.94
CA PHE A 105 33.45 38.91 -22.94
C PHE A 105 33.35 40.43 -22.95
N GLN A 106 34.48 41.15 -22.96
CA GLN A 106 34.51 42.60 -23.01
C GLN A 106 33.80 43.16 -24.26
N ARG A 107 34.03 42.55 -25.43
CA ARG A 107 33.34 42.93 -26.67
C ARG A 107 31.83 42.68 -26.60
N VAL A 108 31.42 41.52 -26.09
CA VAL A 108 29.98 41.15 -25.97
C VAL A 108 29.26 42.08 -24.97
N ARG A 109 29.88 42.39 -23.83
CA ARG A 109 29.33 43.31 -22.83
C ARG A 109 29.25 44.75 -23.31
N ALA A 110 30.23 45.20 -24.09
CA ALA A 110 30.20 46.52 -24.72
C ALA A 110 29.07 46.64 -25.76
N ALA A 111 28.80 45.56 -26.51
CA ALA A 111 27.73 45.53 -27.51
C ALA A 111 26.32 45.41 -26.90
N ALA A 112 26.16 44.63 -25.81
CA ALA A 112 24.88 44.41 -25.15
C ALA A 112 25.04 44.37 -23.60
N PRO A 113 24.78 45.48 -22.89
CA PRO A 113 25.04 45.56 -21.45
C PRO A 113 23.96 44.91 -20.55
N LYS A 114 22.86 44.38 -21.11
CA LYS A 114 21.71 43.79 -20.38
C LYS A 114 21.62 42.27 -20.59
N GLY A 115 21.12 41.51 -19.59
CA GLY A 115 20.80 40.07 -19.73
C GLY A 115 21.67 39.07 -18.95
N LEU A 116 21.89 39.29 -17.64
CA LEU A 116 22.56 38.31 -16.78
C LEU A 116 21.58 37.22 -16.31
N SER A 117 21.99 35.96 -16.39
CA SER A 117 21.31 34.84 -15.73
C SER A 117 22.08 34.48 -14.46
N VAL A 118 21.38 34.35 -13.34
CA VAL A 118 21.95 34.00 -12.04
C VAL A 118 21.42 32.62 -11.65
N GLY A 119 22.32 31.75 -11.19
CA GLY A 119 22.00 30.41 -10.69
C GLY A 119 22.97 30.01 -9.58
N GLY A 120 22.60 28.99 -8.81
CA GLY A 120 23.47 28.40 -7.78
C GLY A 120 24.11 27.11 -8.26
N PHE A 121 25.32 26.81 -7.78
CA PHE A 121 26.04 25.56 -8.03
C PHE A 121 26.80 25.14 -6.75
N GLY A 122 27.23 23.89 -6.68
CA GLY A 122 28.08 23.38 -5.60
C GLY A 122 28.93 22.19 -6.05
N TRP A 123 30.14 22.07 -5.50
CA TRP A 123 31.02 20.92 -5.68
C TRP A 123 31.21 20.18 -4.36
N LEU A 124 31.28 18.85 -4.44
CA LEU A 124 31.64 17.96 -3.34
C LEU A 124 32.97 17.28 -3.70
N PHE A 125 33.95 17.38 -2.82
CA PHE A 125 35.28 16.78 -2.99
C PHE A 125 35.57 15.76 -1.88
N ASP A 126 36.49 14.84 -2.15
CA ASP A 126 37.13 13.97 -1.16
C ASP A 126 36.16 13.30 -0.18
N LEU A 127 35.07 12.76 -0.72
CA LEU A 127 34.12 11.96 0.06
C LEU A 127 34.85 10.76 0.66
N ALA A 128 35.13 10.82 1.95
CA ALA A 128 35.70 9.74 2.72
C ALA A 128 34.60 9.01 3.50
N PRO A 129 34.65 7.67 3.63
CA PRO A 129 33.79 6.97 4.57
C PRO A 129 34.12 7.41 5.99
N GLN A 130 33.10 7.81 6.75
CA GLN A 130 33.24 8.18 8.16
C GLN A 130 33.69 6.97 9.00
N ASP A 131 34.59 7.18 9.97
CA ASP A 131 35.06 6.10 10.85
C ASP A 131 33.94 5.69 11.80
N ARG A 132 33.43 4.46 11.64
CA ARG A 132 32.32 3.86 12.41
C ARG A 132 32.49 3.90 13.94
N ARG A 133 33.69 4.23 14.43
CA ARG A 133 34.03 4.23 15.86
C ARG A 133 33.78 5.57 16.55
N ASP A 134 33.53 6.65 15.80
CA ASP A 134 33.29 7.97 16.38
C ASP A 134 31.84 8.10 16.88
N ARG A 135 31.57 7.54 18.07
CA ARG A 135 30.25 7.54 18.73
C ARG A 135 29.76 8.94 19.16
N ARG A 136 30.54 10.00 18.92
CA ARG A 136 30.22 11.39 19.30
C ARG A 136 29.50 12.16 18.21
N ALA A 137 29.56 11.72 16.94
CA ALA A 137 28.58 12.13 15.96
C ALA A 137 27.27 11.39 16.29
N ARG A 138 26.28 12.07 16.86
CA ARG A 138 24.92 11.54 16.90
C ARG A 138 24.36 11.59 15.47
N ASP A 139 24.86 10.71 14.61
CA ASP A 139 24.30 10.48 13.29
C ASP A 139 22.91 9.91 13.51
N GLY A 140 21.89 10.60 13.03
CA GLY A 140 20.52 10.13 13.03
C GLY A 140 20.32 8.90 12.15
N GLY A 141 21.16 7.86 12.21
CA GLY A 141 21.24 6.58 11.48
C GLY A 141 20.19 6.31 10.39
N PHE A 142 19.56 5.14 10.44
CA PHE A 142 18.54 4.75 9.46
C PHE A 142 17.31 4.16 10.13
N ILE A 143 16.14 4.40 9.55
CA ILE A 143 14.90 3.70 9.89
C ILE A 143 14.58 2.79 8.72
N ALA A 144 14.65 1.48 8.94
CA ALA A 144 14.10 0.52 7.99
C ALA A 144 12.57 0.50 8.13
N ALA A 145 11.87 0.53 7.02
CA ALA A 145 10.42 0.47 6.97
C ALA A 145 9.95 -0.61 5.98
N PRO A 146 8.81 -1.27 6.24
CA PRO A 146 8.27 -2.32 5.37
C PRO A 146 7.98 -1.87 3.93
N THR A 147 7.69 -0.58 3.71
CA THR A 147 7.47 0.01 2.38
C THR A 147 8.24 1.32 2.17
N LEU A 148 8.29 1.80 0.92
CA LEU A 148 8.89 3.10 0.57
C LEU A 148 8.07 4.28 1.13
N GLU A 149 6.75 4.16 1.15
CA GLU A 149 5.84 5.16 1.70
C GLU A 149 6.07 5.31 3.20
N GLN A 150 6.15 4.19 3.94
CA GLN A 150 6.45 4.20 5.36
C GLN A 150 7.86 4.71 5.66
N ALA A 151 8.85 4.41 4.82
CA ALA A 151 10.18 5.00 4.95
C ALA A 151 10.13 6.52 4.77
N THR A 152 9.41 7.01 3.77
CA THR A 152 9.25 8.46 3.54
C THR A 152 8.61 9.14 4.74
N THR A 153 7.52 8.58 5.28
CA THR A 153 6.88 9.07 6.50
C THR A 153 7.84 9.07 7.69
N ALA A 154 8.54 7.96 7.92
CA ALA A 154 9.51 7.85 9.01
C ALA A 154 10.64 8.88 8.88
N GLY A 155 11.11 9.15 7.66
CA GLY A 155 12.09 10.19 7.37
C GLY A 155 11.61 11.60 7.71
N ILE A 156 10.37 11.94 7.37
CA ILE A 156 9.76 13.23 7.71
C ILE A 156 9.58 13.37 9.22
N LEU A 157 8.99 12.37 9.88
CA LEU A 157 8.77 12.38 11.34
C LEU A 157 10.08 12.49 12.11
N ARG A 158 11.10 11.75 11.66
CA ARG A 158 12.44 11.81 12.24
C ARG A 158 13.09 13.19 12.04
N SER A 159 12.95 13.78 10.87
CA SER A 159 13.48 15.12 10.59
C SER A 159 12.84 16.16 11.51
N ALA A 160 11.53 16.09 11.73
CA ALA A 160 10.82 16.93 12.68
C ALA A 160 11.34 16.72 14.12
N TYR A 161 11.48 15.47 14.56
CA TYR A 161 12.02 15.15 15.89
C TYR A 161 13.43 15.74 16.08
N LEU A 162 14.34 15.53 15.13
CA LEU A 162 15.72 16.03 15.21
C LEU A 162 15.79 17.56 15.20
N ALA A 163 14.95 18.23 14.40
CA ALA A 163 14.91 19.69 14.33
C ALA A 163 14.44 20.34 15.65
N HIS A 164 13.57 19.67 16.40
CA HIS A 164 12.95 20.21 17.61
C HIS A 164 13.56 19.69 18.92
N ASN A 165 14.45 18.69 18.87
CA ASN A 165 15.06 18.06 20.07
C ASN A 165 16.59 17.96 19.98
N PRO A 166 17.32 19.09 20.01
CA PRO A 166 18.78 19.06 20.07
C PRO A 166 19.30 18.43 21.37
N SER A 167 20.25 17.51 21.19
CA SER A 167 21.08 16.68 22.09
C SER A 167 20.79 16.39 23.59
N ASP A 168 19.90 17.05 24.33
CA ASP A 168 19.78 16.83 25.80
C ASP A 168 18.35 16.64 26.36
N ALA A 169 17.32 16.48 25.51
CA ALA A 169 15.94 16.29 26.00
C ALA A 169 15.43 14.87 25.77
N SER A 170 15.15 14.13 26.86
CA SER A 170 14.27 12.95 26.82
C SER A 170 12.81 13.43 26.87
N GLY A 171 12.10 13.32 25.74
CA GLY A 171 10.66 13.63 25.64
C GLY A 171 10.32 15.08 25.29
N GLY A 172 10.62 15.49 24.05
CA GLY A 172 10.16 16.78 23.51
C GLY A 172 9.30 16.62 22.25
N ALA A 173 8.99 17.74 21.60
CA ALA A 173 8.00 17.81 20.51
C ALA A 173 8.31 16.79 19.39
N PHE A 174 7.28 16.14 18.84
CA PHE A 174 7.42 15.11 17.78
C PHE A 174 8.16 13.83 18.19
N ALA A 175 8.25 13.52 19.50
CA ALA A 175 8.71 12.23 20.01
C ALA A 175 7.61 11.15 19.85
N ILE A 176 7.37 10.72 18.61
CA ILE A 176 6.29 9.79 18.26
C ILE A 176 6.68 8.34 18.61
N ASP A 177 5.82 7.64 19.35
CA ASP A 177 5.96 6.22 19.68
C ASP A 177 4.86 5.36 19.02
N LEU A 178 5.23 4.66 17.94
CA LEU A 178 4.38 3.69 17.25
C LEU A 178 4.68 2.24 17.65
N SER A 179 5.07 1.99 18.90
CA SER A 179 5.22 0.63 19.42
C SER A 179 3.91 -0.15 19.31
N SER A 180 4.00 -1.46 19.06
CA SER A 180 2.82 -2.29 18.76
C SER A 180 1.76 -2.28 19.86
N ALA A 181 2.16 -2.10 21.13
CA ALA A 181 1.22 -1.97 22.24
C ALA A 181 0.44 -0.66 22.19
N ARG A 182 1.08 0.47 21.83
CA ARG A 182 0.43 1.76 21.66
C ARG A 182 -0.48 1.78 20.45
N VAL A 183 -0.02 1.25 19.31
CA VAL A 183 -0.82 1.17 18.07
C VAL A 183 -2.10 0.37 18.29
N ARG A 184 -2.04 -0.81 18.93
CA ARG A 184 -3.25 -1.61 19.21
C ARG A 184 -4.24 -0.89 20.13
N ARG A 185 -3.74 -0.19 21.16
CA ARG A 185 -4.59 0.62 22.06
C ARG A 185 -5.26 1.75 21.29
N ALA A 186 -4.49 2.49 20.49
CA ALA A 186 -4.99 3.58 19.67
C ALA A 186 -6.04 3.09 18.66
N GLN A 187 -5.77 2.00 17.92
CA GLN A 187 -6.73 1.41 16.96
C GLN A 187 -8.04 0.99 17.64
N SER A 188 -7.98 0.34 18.81
CA SER A 188 -9.18 -0.04 19.55
C SER A 188 -10.02 1.17 19.99
N LEU A 189 -9.38 2.27 20.38
CA LEU A 189 -10.06 3.52 20.70
C LEU A 189 -10.66 4.17 19.44
N LEU A 190 -9.92 4.22 18.34
CA LEU A 190 -10.38 4.79 17.06
C LEU A 190 -11.56 3.99 16.47
N GLU A 191 -11.55 2.66 16.58
CA GLU A 191 -12.68 1.81 16.21
C GLU A 191 -13.92 2.13 17.04
N GLY A 192 -13.77 2.36 18.35
CA GLY A 192 -14.87 2.82 19.20
C GLY A 192 -15.43 4.18 18.76
N VAL A 193 -14.56 5.12 18.36
CA VAL A 193 -14.98 6.43 17.83
C VAL A 193 -15.70 6.29 16.50
N ALA A 194 -15.19 5.45 15.60
CA ALA A 194 -15.83 5.17 14.31
C ALA A 194 -17.23 4.55 14.47
N ASN A 195 -17.46 3.80 15.55
CA ASN A 195 -18.75 3.25 15.95
C ASN A 195 -19.67 4.27 16.68
N GLY A 196 -19.34 5.57 16.65
CA GLY A 196 -20.16 6.65 17.18
C GLY A 196 -20.00 6.94 18.67
N GLN A 197 -19.00 6.35 19.35
CA GLN A 197 -18.71 6.65 20.76
C GLN A 197 -17.78 7.86 20.89
N SER A 198 -17.92 8.67 21.94
CA SER A 198 -16.98 9.77 22.16
C SER A 198 -15.64 9.27 22.73
N ILE A 199 -14.53 9.89 22.30
CA ILE A 199 -13.20 9.53 22.80
C ILE A 199 -13.08 9.69 24.33
N GLY A 200 -13.75 10.71 24.89
CA GLY A 200 -13.83 10.93 26.34
C GLY A 200 -14.54 9.80 27.09
N ALA A 201 -15.57 9.20 26.49
CA ALA A 201 -16.27 8.06 27.08
C ALA A 201 -15.42 6.77 27.02
N LEU A 202 -14.75 6.51 25.89
CA LEU A 202 -13.89 5.33 25.72
C LEU A 202 -12.68 5.34 26.67
N LEU A 203 -11.99 6.47 26.76
CA LEU A 203 -10.91 6.68 27.74
C LEU A 203 -11.45 6.58 29.18
N GLY A 204 -12.66 7.08 29.41
CA GLY A 204 -13.36 6.98 30.70
C GLY A 204 -13.66 5.55 31.12
N TYR A 205 -14.12 4.71 30.19
CA TYR A 205 -14.34 3.29 30.42
C TYR A 205 -13.06 2.55 30.83
N ASN A 206 -11.96 2.80 30.10
CA ASN A 206 -10.66 2.22 30.44
C ASN A 206 -10.15 2.69 31.81
N PHE A 207 -10.34 3.98 32.13
CA PHE A 207 -10.02 4.53 33.44
C PHE A 207 -10.83 3.89 34.57
N GLU A 208 -12.15 3.82 34.46
CA GLU A 208 -13.02 3.20 35.46
C GLU A 208 -12.73 1.71 35.65
N ARG A 209 -12.38 1.00 34.57
CA ARG A 209 -11.93 -0.39 34.64
C ARG A 209 -10.63 -0.52 35.43
N ARG A 210 -9.63 0.32 35.16
CA ARG A 210 -8.36 0.35 35.93
C ARG A 210 -8.61 0.64 37.41
N LEU A 211 -9.52 1.56 37.73
CA LEU A 211 -9.90 1.83 39.12
C LEU A 211 -10.55 0.62 39.78
N LYS A 212 -11.43 -0.09 39.08
CA LYS A 212 -12.08 -1.31 39.59
C LYS A 212 -11.06 -2.43 39.84
N ASP A 213 -10.16 -2.66 38.89
CA ASP A 213 -9.10 -3.67 39.02
C ASP A 213 -8.14 -3.34 40.19
N ALA A 214 -7.98 -2.05 40.52
CA ALA A 214 -7.18 -1.56 41.66
C ALA A 214 -7.95 -1.41 42.99
N GLY A 215 -9.20 -1.87 43.10
CA GLY A 215 -10.01 -1.77 44.32
C GLY A 215 -10.40 -0.33 44.71
N CYS A 216 -10.50 0.55 43.71
CA CYS A 216 -10.84 1.97 43.83
C CYS A 216 -12.24 2.30 43.29
N GLU A 217 -13.10 1.30 43.07
CA GLU A 217 -14.42 1.43 42.45
C GLU A 217 -15.37 2.36 43.21
N ARG A 218 -15.19 2.50 44.54
CA ARG A 218 -15.97 3.41 45.38
C ARG A 218 -15.92 4.86 44.90
N PHE A 219 -14.85 5.27 44.22
CA PHE A 219 -14.65 6.64 43.75
C PHE A 219 -15.23 6.94 42.37
N ILE A 220 -15.71 5.92 41.63
CA ILE A 220 -16.17 6.07 40.25
C ILE A 220 -17.28 7.12 40.13
N LEU A 221 -18.28 7.09 41.02
CA LEU A 221 -19.38 8.06 41.00
C LEU A 221 -18.91 9.50 41.26
N THR A 222 -17.89 9.68 42.11
CA THR A 222 -17.28 11.00 42.33
C THR A 222 -16.58 11.50 41.07
N PHE A 223 -15.87 10.62 40.35
CA PHE A 223 -15.24 10.99 39.08
C PHE A 223 -16.27 11.34 37.99
N ARG A 224 -17.37 10.58 37.88
CA ARG A 224 -18.49 10.92 37.00
C ARG A 224 -19.12 12.28 37.34
N GLY A 225 -19.21 12.62 38.63
CA GLY A 225 -19.69 13.93 39.09
C GLY A 225 -18.70 15.07 38.82
N LEU A 226 -17.39 14.81 38.91
CA LEU A 226 -16.35 15.80 38.61
C LEU A 226 -16.22 16.07 37.10
N ALA A 227 -16.44 15.06 36.27
CA ALA A 227 -16.33 15.15 34.82
C ALA A 227 -17.50 14.40 34.15
N PRO A 228 -18.72 14.99 34.15
CA PRO A 228 -19.88 14.35 33.53
C PRO A 228 -19.78 14.38 32.01
N LEU A 229 -20.18 13.26 31.38
CA LEU A 229 -20.32 13.14 29.94
C LEU A 229 -21.54 13.93 29.48
N VAL A 230 -21.34 14.96 28.66
CA VAL A 230 -22.43 15.78 28.11
C VAL A 230 -22.64 15.40 26.65
N ALA A 231 -23.78 14.79 26.34
CA ALA A 231 -24.18 14.50 24.97
C ALA A 231 -24.55 15.80 24.22
N GLY A 232 -24.11 15.94 22.95
CA GLY A 232 -24.67 16.96 22.03
C GLY A 232 -23.77 18.11 21.55
N ARG A 233 -22.43 18.00 21.55
CA ARG A 233 -21.56 19.02 20.90
C ARG A 233 -21.00 18.59 19.53
N LEU A 234 -21.85 18.11 18.63
CA LEU A 234 -21.44 17.83 17.23
C LEU A 234 -22.32 18.48 16.15
N THR A 235 -23.17 19.46 16.46
CA THR A 235 -23.90 20.23 15.43
C THR A 235 -24.00 21.71 15.78
N GLU A 236 -23.09 22.54 15.28
CA GLU A 236 -23.37 23.97 15.09
C GLU A 236 -24.12 24.13 13.76
N GLY A 237 -25.44 24.23 13.83
CA GLY A 237 -26.29 24.46 12.67
C GLY A 237 -27.77 24.22 12.94
N GLY A 238 -28.44 25.17 13.59
CA GLY A 238 -29.90 25.26 13.66
C GLY A 238 -30.53 24.71 14.95
N SER A 239 -31.31 25.58 15.61
CA SER A 239 -32.18 25.42 16.78
C SER A 239 -32.12 24.11 17.60
N PRO A 240 -31.85 24.18 18.92
CA PRO A 240 -31.91 23.01 19.79
C PRO A 240 -33.38 22.62 20.00
N VAL A 241 -33.85 21.60 19.29
CA VAL A 241 -35.00 20.81 19.76
C VAL A 241 -34.46 19.90 20.85
N VAL A 242 -34.56 20.38 22.10
CA VAL A 242 -34.25 19.59 23.28
C VAL A 242 -35.43 18.64 23.51
N ASP A 243 -35.26 17.37 23.15
CA ASP A 243 -36.14 16.30 23.60
C ASP A 243 -35.68 15.86 25.02
N PRO A 244 -36.47 16.11 26.09
CA PRO A 244 -36.08 15.81 27.47
C PRO A 244 -35.86 14.31 27.72
N ASP A 245 -36.51 13.43 26.95
CA ASP A 245 -36.41 11.98 27.15
C ASP A 245 -35.11 11.38 26.58
N SER A 246 -34.47 12.08 25.64
CA SER A 246 -33.15 11.70 25.10
C SER A 246 -31.99 11.95 26.09
N GLN A 247 -32.18 12.86 27.04
CA GLN A 247 -31.20 13.10 28.12
C GLN A 247 -31.26 12.02 29.22
N ALA A 248 -32.40 11.38 29.41
CA ALA A 248 -32.62 10.41 30.49
C ALA A 248 -31.97 9.04 30.22
N VAL A 249 -31.71 8.67 28.96
CA VAL A 249 -31.18 7.33 28.61
C VAL A 249 -29.72 7.35 28.14
N ALA A 250 -29.17 8.50 27.70
CA ALA A 250 -27.81 8.57 27.13
C ALA A 250 -26.75 9.27 28.01
N GLY A 251 -27.10 9.87 29.15
CA GLY A 251 -26.28 10.92 29.79
C GLY A 251 -25.60 10.64 31.14
N ALA A 252 -25.61 9.42 31.71
CA ALA A 252 -25.22 9.24 33.14
C ALA A 252 -24.25 8.09 33.51
N ASN A 253 -23.58 7.41 32.57
CA ASN A 253 -22.95 6.12 32.91
C ASN A 253 -21.42 6.03 32.85
N VAL A 254 -20.67 7.06 32.43
CA VAL A 254 -19.20 6.99 32.43
C VAL A 254 -18.56 8.37 32.58
N THR A 255 -17.37 8.41 33.17
CA THR A 255 -16.57 9.63 33.35
C THR A 255 -16.06 10.16 32.02
N ASP A 256 -16.25 11.45 31.72
CA ASP A 256 -15.62 12.10 30.54
C ASP A 256 -14.13 12.34 30.82
N MET A 257 -13.30 11.45 30.31
CA MET A 257 -11.86 11.48 30.62
C MET A 257 -11.16 12.70 30.03
N THR A 258 -11.62 13.27 28.92
CA THR A 258 -10.99 14.47 28.34
C THR A 258 -11.15 15.67 29.27
N ARG A 259 -12.34 15.82 29.88
CA ARG A 259 -12.62 16.84 30.90
C ARG A 259 -11.88 16.55 32.19
N LEU A 260 -11.80 15.29 32.61
CA LEU A 260 -11.08 14.92 33.83
C LEU A 260 -9.58 15.23 33.69
N LEU A 261 -8.96 14.91 32.55
CA LEU A 261 -7.55 15.24 32.27
C LEU A 261 -7.31 16.76 32.23
N ALA A 262 -8.23 17.52 31.63
CA ALA A 262 -8.14 18.99 31.62
C ALA A 262 -8.17 19.57 33.05
N ARG A 263 -9.05 19.05 33.92
CA ARG A 263 -9.11 19.44 35.34
C ARG A 263 -7.86 19.02 36.10
N TRP A 264 -7.40 17.79 35.89
CA TRP A 264 -6.19 17.25 36.51
C TRP A 264 -4.95 18.12 36.23
N ASN A 265 -4.86 18.72 35.04
CA ASN A 265 -3.77 19.60 34.65
C ASN A 265 -4.00 21.08 35.01
N ALA A 266 -5.20 21.47 35.46
CA ALA A 266 -5.51 22.85 35.82
C ALA A 266 -4.92 23.21 37.19
N PRO A 267 -4.20 24.34 37.34
CA PRO A 267 -3.61 24.73 38.62
C PRO A 267 -4.62 24.85 39.78
N ALA A 268 -5.86 25.24 39.49
CA ALA A 268 -6.92 25.42 40.47
C ALA A 268 -7.72 24.13 40.78
N GLU A 269 -7.77 23.17 39.85
CA GLU A 269 -8.60 21.96 39.93
C GLU A 269 -7.78 20.66 39.84
N GLY A 270 -6.46 20.76 40.03
CA GLY A 270 -5.51 19.66 39.86
C GLY A 270 -5.59 18.57 40.95
N PRO A 271 -4.54 17.72 41.08
CA PRO A 271 -4.60 16.50 41.87
C PRO A 271 -4.99 16.74 43.34
N ALA A 272 -4.48 17.82 43.95
CA ALA A 272 -4.79 18.18 45.33
C ALA A 272 -6.29 18.48 45.54
N PHE A 273 -6.92 19.18 44.59
CA PHE A 273 -8.36 19.47 44.63
C PHE A 273 -9.19 18.19 44.43
N ILE A 274 -8.83 17.37 43.44
CA ILE A 274 -9.52 16.11 43.15
C ILE A 274 -9.43 15.17 44.35
N PHE A 275 -8.26 14.99 44.97
CA PHE A 275 -8.13 14.16 46.17
C PHE A 275 -8.88 14.73 47.37
N ALA A 276 -8.99 16.05 47.51
CA ALA A 276 -9.84 16.68 48.53
C ALA A 276 -11.33 16.38 48.28
N LYS A 277 -11.76 16.37 47.02
CA LYS A 277 -13.12 15.98 46.62
C LYS A 277 -13.41 14.50 46.85
N LEU A 278 -12.45 13.62 46.58
CA LEU A 278 -12.57 12.18 46.86
C LEU A 278 -12.65 11.87 48.37
N ALA A 279 -12.09 12.74 49.22
CA ALA A 279 -12.20 12.63 50.67
C ALA A 279 -13.58 13.07 51.19
N GLN A 280 -14.38 13.79 50.38
CA GLN A 280 -15.74 14.17 50.71
C GLN A 280 -16.70 13.06 50.30
N ARG A 281 -17.65 12.75 51.18
CA ARG A 281 -18.73 11.80 50.86
C ARG A 281 -19.58 12.38 49.72
N PRO A 282 -19.89 11.61 48.67
CA PRO A 282 -20.80 12.05 47.61
C PRO A 282 -22.19 12.38 48.18
N GLU A 283 -22.70 13.59 47.90
CA GLU A 283 -24.06 14.00 48.25
C GLU A 283 -25.07 13.38 47.27
N GLY A 284 -26.21 12.88 47.77
CA GLY A 284 -27.31 12.37 46.92
C GLY A 284 -27.11 10.99 46.30
N ASN A 285 -26.18 10.16 46.80
CA ASN A 285 -25.99 8.80 46.31
C ASN A 285 -26.90 7.81 47.05
N GLU A 286 -27.95 7.32 46.38
CA GLU A 286 -28.94 6.36 46.92
C GLU A 286 -28.33 5.00 47.29
N TYR A 287 -27.16 4.65 46.73
CA TYR A 287 -26.48 3.39 46.98
C TYR A 287 -25.50 3.44 48.17
N LEU A 288 -25.40 4.57 48.89
CA LEU A 288 -24.55 4.72 50.07
C LEU A 288 -25.39 4.89 51.35
N ASP A 289 -25.39 3.86 52.20
CA ASP A 289 -26.07 3.89 53.50
C ASP A 289 -25.63 5.08 54.36
N PRO A 290 -26.55 5.87 54.94
CA PRO A 290 -26.23 7.06 55.74
C PRO A 290 -25.22 6.80 56.88
N GLY A 291 -25.20 5.59 57.45
CA GLY A 291 -24.34 5.21 58.57
C GLY A 291 -22.95 4.70 58.22
N VAL A 292 -22.59 4.51 56.94
CA VAL A 292 -21.28 3.98 56.55
C VAL A 292 -20.22 5.09 56.56
N ALA A 293 -19.11 4.84 57.24
CA ALA A 293 -17.97 5.77 57.28
C ALA A 293 -17.33 5.89 55.89
N TRP A 294 -17.05 7.12 55.45
CA TRP A 294 -16.34 7.41 54.19
C TRP A 294 -14.88 7.81 54.48
N PRO A 295 -13.94 6.84 54.61
CA PRO A 295 -12.56 7.18 54.87
C PRO A 295 -11.92 7.79 53.62
N ALA A 296 -11.11 8.83 53.83
CA ALA A 296 -10.33 9.46 52.78
C ALA A 296 -9.47 8.44 52.00
N PRO A 297 -9.10 8.72 50.74
CA PRO A 297 -8.25 7.84 49.95
C PRO A 297 -6.93 7.50 50.67
N THR A 298 -6.61 6.21 50.79
CA THR A 298 -5.33 5.77 51.37
C THR A 298 -4.17 6.13 50.46
N ALA A 299 -2.92 6.07 50.96
CA ALA A 299 -1.74 6.32 50.13
C ALA A 299 -1.69 5.39 48.90
N ALA A 300 -1.99 4.09 49.09
CA ALA A 300 -2.07 3.12 47.99
C ALA A 300 -3.14 3.47 46.94
N GLN A 301 -4.34 3.90 47.39
CA GLN A 301 -5.40 4.34 46.48
C GLN A 301 -5.03 5.62 45.71
N LYS A 302 -4.34 6.57 46.36
CA LYS A 302 -3.84 7.78 45.69
C LYS A 302 -2.81 7.45 44.61
N THR A 303 -1.91 6.51 44.89
CA THR A 303 -0.94 6.00 43.90
C THR A 303 -1.66 5.33 42.72
N ALA A 304 -2.57 4.39 42.99
CA ALA A 304 -3.32 3.69 41.94
C ALA A 304 -4.16 4.64 41.06
N ILE A 305 -4.80 5.65 41.65
CA ILE A 305 -5.55 6.68 40.89
C ILE A 305 -4.58 7.49 40.02
N THR A 306 -3.42 7.88 40.54
CA THR A 306 -2.42 8.65 39.79
C THR A 306 -1.85 7.83 38.63
N GLU A 307 -1.61 6.53 38.84
CA GLU A 307 -1.21 5.59 37.79
C GLU A 307 -2.30 5.45 36.72
N ALA A 308 -3.57 5.29 37.12
CA ALA A 308 -4.70 5.22 36.18
C ALA A 308 -4.86 6.51 35.35
N MET A 309 -4.62 7.69 35.95
CA MET A 309 -4.58 8.97 35.23
C MET A 309 -3.40 9.03 34.25
N THR A 310 -2.22 8.57 34.66
CA THR A 310 -1.02 8.53 33.80
C THR A 310 -1.22 7.60 32.61
N GLU A 311 -1.83 6.43 32.81
CA GLU A 311 -2.18 5.51 31.73
C GLU A 311 -3.25 6.08 30.80
N ALA A 312 -4.23 6.83 31.32
CA ALA A 312 -5.21 7.51 30.47
C ALA A 312 -4.58 8.62 29.61
N VAL A 313 -3.56 9.34 30.13
CA VAL A 313 -2.74 10.24 29.31
C VAL A 313 -1.97 9.45 28.26
N ALA A 314 -1.34 8.33 28.64
CA ALA A 314 -0.59 7.49 27.71
C ALA A 314 -1.45 6.90 26.58
N ASP A 315 -2.72 6.59 26.86
CA ASP A 315 -3.70 6.13 25.87
C ASP A 315 -4.09 7.26 24.91
N ALA A 316 -4.39 8.45 25.42
CA ALA A 316 -4.71 9.62 24.60
C ALA A 316 -3.51 10.04 23.70
N ASP A 317 -2.30 9.99 24.26
CA ASP A 317 -1.06 10.26 23.56
C ASP A 317 -0.75 9.21 22.47
N ALA A 318 -1.07 7.92 22.72
CA ALA A 318 -0.96 6.89 21.69
C ALA A 318 -1.90 7.14 20.49
N VAL A 319 -3.11 7.66 20.74
CA VAL A 319 -4.03 8.08 19.68
C VAL A 319 -3.48 9.29 18.92
N ALA A 320 -2.95 10.28 19.64
CA ALA A 320 -2.34 11.48 19.04
C ALA A 320 -1.13 11.12 18.16
N ASP A 321 -0.23 10.25 18.63
CA ASP A 321 0.93 9.75 17.89
C ASP A 321 0.52 9.05 16.59
N LEU A 322 -0.48 8.16 16.67
CA LEU A 322 -0.95 7.41 15.51
C LEU A 322 -1.61 8.33 14.47
N LEU A 323 -2.45 9.28 14.90
CA LEU A 323 -3.11 10.22 13.99
C LEU A 323 -2.13 11.24 13.39
N LEU A 324 -1.14 11.70 14.15
CA LEU A 324 -0.07 12.56 13.65
C LEU A 324 0.76 11.82 12.60
N ALA A 325 1.15 10.57 12.89
CA ALA A 325 1.86 9.74 11.93
C ALA A 325 1.04 9.47 10.66
N GLU A 326 -0.26 9.20 10.81
CA GLU A 326 -1.19 9.00 9.68
C GLU A 326 -1.33 10.27 8.83
N SER A 327 -1.46 11.44 9.44
CA SER A 327 -1.52 12.69 8.69
C SER A 327 -0.26 12.92 7.86
N VAL A 328 0.92 12.71 8.46
CA VAL A 328 2.20 12.83 7.75
C VAL A 328 2.33 11.78 6.66
N HIS A 329 1.82 10.57 6.88
CA HIS A 329 1.78 9.51 5.88
C HIS A 329 0.93 9.90 4.67
N GLN A 330 -0.30 10.37 4.90
CA GLN A 330 -1.20 10.81 3.83
C GLN A 330 -0.65 12.03 3.09
N MET A 331 -0.02 12.97 3.80
CA MET A 331 0.66 14.12 3.20
C MET A 331 1.83 13.67 2.31
N ALA A 332 2.65 12.72 2.77
CA ALA A 332 3.76 12.17 1.99
C ALA A 332 3.28 11.43 0.73
N GLN A 333 2.09 10.82 0.77
CA GLN A 333 1.45 10.19 -0.38
C GLN A 333 0.69 11.17 -1.30
N GLY A 334 0.64 12.47 -0.97
CA GLY A 334 -0.09 13.48 -1.76
C GLY A 334 -1.60 13.54 -1.49
N ASN A 335 -2.10 12.79 -0.51
CA ASN A 335 -3.51 12.76 -0.10
C ASN A 335 -3.83 13.89 0.91
N MET A 336 -3.71 15.15 0.46
CA MET A 336 -3.87 16.32 1.34
C MET A 336 -5.23 16.41 2.04
N ALA A 337 -6.31 15.96 1.37
CA ALA A 337 -7.65 15.93 1.96
C ALA A 337 -7.73 14.99 3.17
N ARG A 338 -7.15 13.78 3.05
CA ARG A 338 -7.12 12.80 4.15
C ARG A 338 -6.14 13.21 5.25
N ALA A 339 -5.02 13.83 4.88
CA ALA A 339 -4.09 14.41 5.84
C ALA A 339 -4.74 15.51 6.70
N SER A 340 -5.52 16.40 6.09
CA SER A 340 -6.28 17.45 6.80
C SER A 340 -7.37 16.86 7.68
N ALA A 341 -8.19 15.94 7.14
CA ALA A 341 -9.27 15.31 7.91
C ALA A 341 -8.74 14.57 9.15
N THR A 342 -7.57 13.92 9.04
CA THR A 342 -6.91 13.24 10.16
C THR A 342 -6.39 14.25 11.21
N LEU A 343 -5.87 15.41 10.78
CA LEU A 343 -5.45 16.49 11.70
C LEU A 343 -6.64 17.15 12.41
N ASP A 344 -7.73 17.41 11.68
CA ASP A 344 -8.95 17.96 12.26
C ASP A 344 -9.58 16.98 13.26
N ALA A 345 -9.54 15.68 12.97
CA ALA A 345 -9.93 14.63 13.92
C ALA A 345 -9.04 14.62 15.17
N ALA A 346 -7.71 14.77 15.02
CA ALA A 346 -6.78 14.82 16.14
C ALA A 346 -6.91 16.10 16.99
N GLY A 347 -7.20 17.25 16.35
CA GLY A 347 -7.18 18.57 16.98
C GLY A 347 -8.53 19.06 17.50
N ARG A 348 -9.63 18.80 16.78
CA ARG A 348 -10.98 19.28 17.13
C ARG A 348 -11.97 18.16 17.43
N GLY A 349 -11.67 16.91 17.05
CA GLY A 349 -12.59 15.78 17.21
C GLY A 349 -13.88 15.91 16.39
N GLU A 350 -13.89 16.78 15.37
CA GLU A 350 -15.07 17.13 14.56
C GLU A 350 -15.30 16.15 13.39
N ALA A 351 -14.29 15.35 13.02
CA ALA A 351 -14.38 14.32 12.00
C ALA A 351 -14.11 12.94 12.60
N PRO A 352 -14.87 11.89 12.23
CA PRO A 352 -14.54 10.53 12.62
C PRO A 352 -13.18 10.16 12.02
N PRO A 353 -12.17 9.84 12.84
CA PRO A 353 -10.89 9.39 12.34
C PRO A 353 -11.04 8.05 11.59
N PRO A 354 -10.11 7.71 10.66
CA PRO A 354 -10.14 6.40 10.02
C PRO A 354 -9.97 5.30 11.09
N ALA A 355 -10.83 4.28 11.04
CA ALA A 355 -10.79 3.15 12.00
C ALA A 355 -9.46 2.38 11.94
N ALA A 356 -8.83 2.35 10.76
CA ALA A 356 -7.49 1.81 10.55
C ALA A 356 -6.60 2.87 9.89
N ALA A 357 -5.47 3.17 10.51
CA ALA A 357 -4.46 4.08 9.97
C ALA A 357 -3.57 3.36 8.96
N ASP A 358 -3.43 3.90 7.75
CA ASP A 358 -2.63 3.32 6.67
C ASP A 358 -1.14 3.31 7.03
N VAL A 359 -0.68 4.27 7.84
CA VAL A 359 0.74 4.39 8.25
C VAL A 359 1.28 3.12 8.93
N VAL A 360 0.43 2.33 9.59
CA VAL A 360 0.80 1.06 10.23
C VAL A 360 0.44 -0.17 9.41
N MET A 361 -0.17 0.01 8.24
CA MET A 361 -0.54 -1.06 7.32
C MET A 361 0.52 -1.25 6.25
N THR A 362 0.93 -2.50 6.01
CA THR A 362 1.86 -2.84 4.94
C THR A 362 1.07 -3.39 3.77
N HIS A 363 0.94 -2.61 2.70
CA HIS A 363 0.34 -3.07 1.45
C HIS A 363 1.45 -3.52 0.48
N GLY A 364 1.56 -4.82 0.26
CA GLY A 364 2.40 -5.37 -0.80
C GLY A 364 1.66 -5.37 -2.15
N PRO A 365 2.37 -5.40 -3.29
CA PRO A 365 1.73 -5.62 -4.58
C PRO A 365 1.00 -6.97 -4.55
N ALA A 366 -0.29 -6.95 -4.87
CA ALA A 366 -1.14 -8.13 -4.87
C ALA A 366 -2.09 -8.11 -6.07
N THR A 367 -2.44 -9.31 -6.54
CA THR A 367 -3.47 -9.51 -7.57
C THR A 367 -4.74 -9.98 -6.89
N LEU A 368 -5.88 -9.41 -7.27
CA LEU A 368 -7.17 -9.84 -6.73
C LEU A 368 -7.60 -11.16 -7.35
N VAL A 369 -7.94 -12.11 -6.50
CA VAL A 369 -8.48 -13.42 -6.87
C VAL A 369 -9.85 -13.55 -6.22
N SER A 370 -10.88 -13.79 -7.02
CA SER A 370 -12.22 -14.03 -6.52
C SER A 370 -12.52 -15.53 -6.53
N HIS A 371 -13.17 -16.01 -5.48
CA HIS A 371 -13.62 -17.38 -5.33
C HIS A 371 -15.13 -17.38 -5.21
N ARG A 372 -15.78 -18.24 -5.99
CA ARG A 372 -17.23 -18.36 -6.02
C ARG A 372 -17.65 -19.80 -5.82
N LEU A 373 -18.55 -20.01 -4.87
CA LEU A 373 -19.26 -21.28 -4.72
C LEU A 373 -20.67 -21.10 -5.27
N ILE A 374 -20.99 -21.88 -6.31
CA ILE A 374 -22.29 -21.80 -6.97
C ILE A 374 -22.98 -23.16 -7.04
N ILE A 375 -24.27 -23.12 -7.30
CA ILE A 375 -25.07 -24.24 -7.78
C ILE A 375 -25.39 -23.94 -9.23
N ALA A 376 -25.25 -24.91 -10.12
CA ALA A 376 -25.70 -24.78 -11.50
C ALA A 376 -26.52 -26.01 -11.88
N ALA A 377 -27.73 -25.80 -12.39
CA ALA A 377 -28.61 -26.89 -12.80
C ALA A 377 -29.49 -26.48 -13.98
N ALA A 378 -29.84 -27.43 -14.83
CA ALA A 378 -30.86 -27.24 -15.84
C ALA A 378 -32.24 -27.64 -15.28
N PRO A 379 -33.33 -26.96 -15.66
CA PRO A 379 -34.67 -27.43 -15.32
C PRO A 379 -34.95 -28.79 -15.99
N GLY A 380 -35.72 -29.66 -15.34
CA GLY A 380 -36.18 -30.93 -15.93
C GLY A 380 -36.03 -32.15 -15.02
N ARG A 381 -35.16 -32.11 -14.02
CA ARG A 381 -35.17 -33.07 -12.91
C ARG A 381 -36.16 -32.59 -11.86
N GLY A 382 -36.87 -33.50 -11.22
CA GLY A 382 -37.83 -33.19 -10.17
C GLY A 382 -38.42 -34.45 -9.57
N TRP A 383 -38.94 -34.35 -8.36
CA TRP A 383 -39.75 -35.42 -7.78
C TRP A 383 -41.12 -35.52 -8.47
N PRO A 384 -41.86 -36.63 -8.32
CA PRO A 384 -43.17 -36.79 -8.97
C PRO A 384 -44.15 -35.63 -8.72
N GLY A 385 -44.08 -34.99 -7.55
CA GLY A 385 -44.90 -33.83 -7.18
C GLY A 385 -44.51 -32.50 -7.83
N ALA A 386 -43.37 -32.41 -8.51
CA ALA A 386 -42.85 -31.17 -9.09
C ALA A 386 -43.81 -30.54 -10.12
N ALA A 387 -44.54 -31.37 -10.87
CA ALA A 387 -45.48 -30.90 -11.89
C ALA A 387 -46.69 -30.16 -11.31
N THR A 388 -47.03 -30.39 -10.05
CA THR A 388 -48.19 -29.79 -9.37
C THR A 388 -47.83 -28.82 -8.25
N SER A 389 -46.55 -28.80 -7.86
CA SER A 389 -46.06 -27.93 -6.79
C SER A 389 -45.86 -26.49 -7.28
N PRO A 390 -46.47 -25.48 -6.64
CA PRO A 390 -46.22 -24.09 -6.97
C PRO A 390 -44.75 -23.68 -6.75
N ARG A 391 -44.06 -24.23 -5.73
CA ARG A 391 -42.64 -23.93 -5.49
C ARG A 391 -41.76 -24.47 -6.61
N ALA A 392 -41.98 -25.71 -7.03
CA ALA A 392 -41.23 -26.32 -8.13
C ALA A 392 -41.49 -25.62 -9.47
N GLN A 393 -42.74 -25.23 -9.76
CA GLN A 393 -43.05 -24.49 -10.99
C GLN A 393 -42.44 -23.09 -11.01
N VAL A 394 -42.45 -22.37 -9.88
CA VAL A 394 -41.83 -21.04 -9.75
C VAL A 394 -40.31 -21.12 -9.78
N SER A 395 -39.68 -22.16 -9.22
CA SER A 395 -38.22 -22.33 -9.23
C SER A 395 -37.77 -23.74 -9.70
N PRO A 396 -37.87 -24.05 -10.99
CA PRO A 396 -37.60 -25.37 -11.55
C PRO A 396 -36.12 -25.72 -11.53
N VAL A 397 -35.23 -24.72 -11.53
CA VAL A 397 -33.78 -24.91 -11.39
C VAL A 397 -33.43 -25.32 -9.96
N ALA A 398 -34.05 -24.67 -8.97
CA ALA A 398 -33.86 -25.05 -7.56
C ALA A 398 -34.47 -26.43 -7.27
N GLU A 399 -35.63 -26.76 -7.85
CA GLU A 399 -36.22 -28.11 -7.77
C GLU A 399 -35.31 -29.16 -8.38
N SER A 400 -34.75 -28.90 -9.58
CA SER A 400 -33.85 -29.83 -10.25
C SER A 400 -32.60 -30.13 -9.42
N TRP A 401 -32.00 -29.08 -8.83
CA TRP A 401 -30.88 -29.25 -7.91
C TRP A 401 -31.29 -29.98 -6.62
N ALA A 402 -32.41 -29.61 -6.00
CA ALA A 402 -32.91 -30.27 -4.80
C ALA A 402 -33.18 -31.75 -5.03
N ALA A 403 -33.84 -32.10 -6.12
CA ALA A 403 -34.12 -33.47 -6.52
C ALA A 403 -32.84 -34.28 -6.85
N ALA A 404 -31.77 -33.62 -7.30
CA ALA A 404 -30.47 -34.27 -7.50
C ALA A 404 -29.71 -34.55 -6.19
N ARG A 405 -29.98 -33.79 -5.13
CA ARG A 405 -29.30 -33.89 -3.83
C ARG A 405 -30.05 -34.74 -2.83
N LEU A 406 -31.37 -34.69 -2.82
CA LEU A 406 -32.18 -35.52 -1.93
C LEU A 406 -32.22 -36.98 -2.42
N PRO A 407 -32.36 -37.95 -1.50
CA PRO A 407 -32.52 -39.34 -1.89
C PRO A 407 -33.79 -39.51 -2.75
N ASP A 408 -33.79 -40.50 -3.64
CA ASP A 408 -34.97 -40.86 -4.42
C ASP A 408 -36.15 -41.11 -3.45
N PRO A 409 -37.29 -40.42 -3.61
CA PRO A 409 -38.40 -40.51 -2.67
C PRO A 409 -39.06 -41.90 -2.65
N SER A 410 -38.86 -42.72 -3.69
CA SER A 410 -39.31 -44.13 -3.70
C SER A 410 -38.46 -45.04 -2.80
N ARG A 411 -37.25 -44.60 -2.41
CA ARG A 411 -36.34 -45.33 -1.51
C ARG A 411 -36.55 -44.98 -0.04
N VAL A 412 -37.48 -44.09 0.28
CA VAL A 412 -37.79 -43.67 1.65
C VAL A 412 -39.12 -44.30 2.08
N PRO A 413 -39.11 -45.44 2.80
CA PRO A 413 -40.33 -46.09 3.24
C PRO A 413 -41.02 -45.29 4.34
N LEU A 414 -42.35 -45.22 4.27
CA LEU A 414 -43.18 -44.58 5.28
C LEU A 414 -43.95 -45.64 6.10
N GLY A 415 -44.53 -46.64 5.44
CA GLY A 415 -45.35 -47.64 6.11
C GLY A 415 -46.11 -48.55 5.15
N ILE A 416 -47.26 -49.07 5.60
CA ILE A 416 -48.16 -49.87 4.76
C ILE A 416 -49.20 -48.95 4.14
N ALA A 417 -49.38 -49.03 2.81
CA ALA A 417 -50.42 -48.27 2.10
C ALA A 417 -51.83 -48.80 2.41
N ALA A 418 -52.85 -47.95 2.39
CA ALA A 418 -54.24 -48.33 2.68
C ALA A 418 -54.78 -49.44 1.74
N GLY A 419 -54.28 -49.51 0.50
CA GLY A 419 -54.59 -50.56 -0.48
C GLY A 419 -53.73 -51.83 -0.36
N GLY A 420 -52.83 -51.92 0.62
CA GLY A 420 -51.79 -52.94 0.72
C GLY A 420 -50.51 -52.57 -0.05
N GLY A 421 -49.36 -53.11 0.37
CA GLY A 421 -48.04 -52.75 -0.15
C GLY A 421 -47.29 -51.73 0.72
N THR A 422 -46.08 -51.34 0.30
CA THR A 422 -45.25 -50.36 1.01
C THR A 422 -45.53 -48.96 0.47
N ALA A 423 -45.96 -48.05 1.35
CA ALA A 423 -46.04 -46.63 1.07
C ALA A 423 -44.65 -45.99 1.24
N THR A 424 -44.31 -45.08 0.35
CA THR A 424 -43.02 -44.39 0.28
C THR A 424 -43.23 -42.88 0.22
N LEU A 425 -42.15 -42.11 0.40
CA LEU A 425 -42.23 -40.65 0.29
C LEU A 425 -42.72 -40.20 -1.09
N ALA A 426 -42.49 -40.98 -2.15
CA ALA A 426 -43.01 -40.68 -3.50
C ALA A 426 -44.54 -40.63 -3.56
N ASP A 427 -45.23 -41.42 -2.74
CA ASP A 427 -46.70 -41.49 -2.71
C ASP A 427 -47.35 -40.22 -2.13
N THR A 428 -46.58 -39.37 -1.44
CA THR A 428 -47.07 -38.09 -0.91
C THR A 428 -47.31 -37.02 -1.98
N GLY A 429 -46.78 -37.21 -3.18
CA GLY A 429 -46.84 -36.20 -4.25
C GLY A 429 -46.14 -34.88 -3.90
N LEU A 430 -45.19 -34.88 -2.96
CA LEU A 430 -44.36 -33.71 -2.67
C LEU A 430 -43.30 -33.50 -3.76
N SER A 431 -42.99 -32.23 -4.05
CA SER A 431 -41.76 -31.87 -4.76
C SER A 431 -40.56 -31.89 -3.82
N ALA A 432 -39.33 -31.89 -4.35
CA ALA A 432 -38.14 -31.84 -3.53
C ALA A 432 -38.07 -30.54 -2.72
N LEU A 433 -38.49 -29.41 -3.31
CA LEU A 433 -38.58 -28.12 -2.62
C LEU A 433 -39.65 -28.10 -1.52
N ASP A 434 -40.81 -28.73 -1.73
CA ASP A 434 -41.84 -28.79 -0.68
C ASP A 434 -41.38 -29.64 0.50
N PHE A 435 -40.69 -30.76 0.22
CA PHE A 435 -40.12 -31.61 1.27
C PHE A 435 -39.01 -30.87 2.05
N ALA A 436 -38.13 -30.14 1.36
CA ALA A 436 -37.11 -29.30 2.00
C ALA A 436 -37.72 -28.19 2.87
N ALA A 437 -38.76 -27.51 2.37
CA ALA A 437 -39.46 -26.48 3.13
C ALA A 437 -40.17 -27.08 4.37
N ALA A 438 -40.82 -28.24 4.23
CA ALA A 438 -41.49 -28.92 5.33
C ALA A 438 -40.51 -29.41 6.41
N ALA A 439 -39.33 -29.89 6.02
CA ALA A 439 -38.31 -30.41 6.93
C ALA A 439 -37.80 -29.38 7.97
N ARG A 440 -38.05 -28.08 7.76
CA ARG A 440 -37.80 -27.03 8.79
C ARG A 440 -38.63 -27.23 10.05
N HIS A 441 -39.78 -27.88 9.93
CA HIS A 441 -40.75 -28.07 11.00
C HIS A 441 -41.15 -29.54 11.07
N PRO A 442 -40.41 -30.39 11.83
CA PRO A 442 -40.61 -31.84 11.84
C PRO A 442 -42.08 -32.24 12.06
N ALA A 443 -42.77 -31.63 13.02
CA ALA A 443 -44.18 -31.91 13.30
C ALA A 443 -45.13 -31.55 12.12
N LEU A 444 -44.84 -30.47 11.38
CA LEU A 444 -45.61 -30.11 10.20
C LEU A 444 -45.32 -31.07 9.03
N MET A 445 -44.06 -31.44 8.84
CA MET A 445 -43.65 -32.42 7.84
C MET A 445 -44.34 -33.76 8.04
N GLU A 446 -44.32 -34.31 9.25
CA GLU A 446 -44.99 -35.57 9.58
C GLU A 446 -46.48 -35.50 9.28
N ARG A 447 -47.15 -34.39 9.64
CA ARG A 447 -48.57 -34.18 9.34
C ARG A 447 -48.86 -34.13 7.84
N ILE A 448 -48.04 -33.43 7.07
CA ILE A 448 -48.19 -33.36 5.60
C ILE A 448 -48.00 -34.75 4.99
N ILE A 449 -46.99 -35.50 5.45
CA ILE A 449 -46.69 -36.85 4.98
C ILE A 449 -47.85 -37.80 5.32
N CYS A 450 -48.28 -37.87 6.58
CA CYS A 450 -49.38 -38.75 6.99
C CYS A 450 -50.67 -38.46 6.24
N ALA A 451 -50.96 -37.19 5.96
CA ALA A 451 -52.16 -36.79 5.24
C ALA A 451 -52.11 -37.08 3.73
N ARG A 452 -50.93 -37.10 3.12
CA ARG A 452 -50.77 -37.32 1.66
C ARG A 452 -50.38 -38.74 1.27
N ALA A 453 -49.71 -39.49 2.15
CA ALA A 453 -49.14 -40.81 1.83
C ALA A 453 -50.16 -41.95 1.73
N GLY A 454 -51.43 -41.73 2.13
CA GLY A 454 -52.47 -42.78 2.07
C GLY A 454 -52.15 -44.01 2.91
N LEU A 455 -51.60 -43.82 4.11
CA LEU A 455 -51.19 -44.90 5.02
C LEU A 455 -52.39 -45.68 5.58
N ALA A 456 -52.23 -46.99 5.76
CA ALA A 456 -53.24 -47.85 6.39
C ALA A 456 -53.47 -47.50 7.87
N ASN A 457 -52.43 -47.02 8.56
CA ASN A 457 -52.51 -46.50 9.91
C ASN A 457 -51.65 -45.22 10.01
N PRO A 458 -52.24 -44.03 9.85
CA PRO A 458 -51.53 -42.74 9.90
C PRO A 458 -50.91 -42.41 11.27
N ASP A 459 -51.41 -43.02 12.35
CA ASP A 459 -50.93 -42.81 13.73
C ASP A 459 -49.77 -43.76 14.10
N ALA A 460 -49.43 -44.71 13.23
CA ALA A 460 -48.29 -45.59 13.44
C ALA A 460 -46.97 -44.85 13.19
N ALA A 461 -45.93 -45.21 13.95
CA ALA A 461 -44.58 -44.73 13.68
C ALA A 461 -44.11 -45.17 12.29
N PHE A 462 -43.35 -44.29 11.62
CA PHE A 462 -42.76 -44.61 10.31
C PHE A 462 -41.84 -45.83 10.39
N VAL A 463 -41.85 -46.64 9.34
CA VAL A 463 -41.09 -47.89 9.29
C VAL A 463 -39.59 -47.62 9.09
N GLN A 464 -38.76 -48.44 9.75
CA GLN A 464 -37.29 -48.38 9.60
C GLN A 464 -36.85 -48.85 8.20
N PRO A 465 -35.79 -48.28 7.61
CA PRO A 465 -35.35 -48.64 6.27
C PRO A 465 -34.77 -50.07 6.22
N GLY A 466 -35.05 -50.78 5.13
CA GLY A 466 -34.36 -52.01 4.75
C GLY A 466 -33.04 -51.72 4.03
N ALA A 467 -32.35 -52.78 3.59
CA ALA A 467 -31.12 -52.65 2.82
C ALA A 467 -31.34 -51.86 1.51
N GLY A 468 -30.58 -50.78 1.31
CA GLY A 468 -30.68 -49.90 0.14
C GLY A 468 -31.77 -48.83 0.21
N GLN A 469 -32.55 -48.78 1.29
CA GLN A 469 -33.49 -47.71 1.59
C GLN A 469 -32.84 -46.63 2.47
N VAL A 470 -33.46 -45.46 2.55
CA VAL A 470 -33.02 -44.33 3.39
C VAL A 470 -34.10 -44.04 4.42
N ALA A 471 -33.73 -43.84 5.68
CA ALA A 471 -34.71 -43.53 6.72
C ALA A 471 -35.33 -42.14 6.50
N LEU A 472 -36.59 -41.95 6.93
CA LEU A 472 -37.27 -40.66 6.77
C LEU A 472 -36.56 -39.53 7.52
N ASP A 473 -36.03 -39.81 8.71
CA ASP A 473 -35.28 -38.85 9.53
C ASP A 473 -33.94 -38.46 8.88
N GLU A 474 -33.22 -39.42 8.27
CA GLU A 474 -32.01 -39.14 7.48
C GLU A 474 -32.31 -38.28 6.24
N ALA A 475 -33.40 -38.59 5.53
CA ALA A 475 -33.87 -37.80 4.40
C ALA A 475 -34.29 -36.39 4.83
N ALA A 476 -35.03 -36.27 5.95
CA ALA A 476 -35.48 -35.01 6.51
C ALA A 476 -34.31 -34.15 7.02
N LEU A 477 -33.29 -34.76 7.65
CA LEU A 477 -32.07 -34.06 8.08
C LEU A 477 -31.33 -33.46 6.89
N THR A 478 -31.25 -34.20 5.78
CA THR A 478 -30.65 -33.74 4.52
C THR A 478 -31.47 -32.62 3.90
N ALA A 479 -32.79 -32.75 3.91
CA ALA A 479 -33.73 -31.77 3.40
C ALA A 479 -33.71 -30.45 4.21
N ALA A 480 -33.59 -30.54 5.54
CA ALA A 480 -33.41 -29.38 6.40
C ALA A 480 -32.08 -28.65 6.12
N ALA A 481 -30.98 -29.39 5.96
CA ALA A 481 -29.69 -28.81 5.57
C ALA A 481 -29.72 -28.18 4.17
N LEU A 482 -30.47 -28.78 3.24
CA LEU A 482 -30.67 -28.24 1.90
C LEU A 482 -31.45 -26.93 1.95
N GLN A 483 -32.51 -26.88 2.74
CA GLN A 483 -33.29 -25.67 2.96
C GLN A 483 -32.45 -24.56 3.62
N GLU A 484 -31.60 -24.88 4.61
CA GLU A 484 -30.66 -23.92 5.21
C GLU A 484 -29.73 -23.27 4.18
N VAL A 485 -29.34 -24.02 3.14
CA VAL A 485 -28.54 -23.49 2.01
C VAL A 485 -29.42 -22.61 1.12
N LEU A 486 -30.61 -23.07 0.71
CA LEU A 486 -31.52 -22.32 -0.16
C LEU A 486 -31.95 -20.97 0.45
N ASP A 487 -32.21 -20.92 1.76
CA ASP A 487 -32.67 -19.70 2.46
C ASP A 487 -31.66 -18.54 2.38
N ARG A 488 -30.39 -18.84 2.10
CA ARG A 488 -29.29 -17.86 2.02
C ARG A 488 -28.69 -17.75 0.62
N ALA A 489 -29.07 -18.65 -0.27
CA ALA A 489 -28.63 -18.63 -1.65
C ALA A 489 -29.34 -17.51 -2.40
N THR A 490 -28.63 -16.86 -3.32
CA THR A 490 -29.23 -15.85 -4.20
C THR A 490 -29.15 -16.30 -5.66
N PRO A 491 -30.09 -15.91 -6.52
CA PRO A 491 -30.00 -16.18 -7.95
C PRO A 491 -28.67 -15.69 -8.54
N LEU A 492 -28.07 -16.49 -9.44
CA LEU A 492 -26.90 -16.04 -10.19
C LEU A 492 -27.24 -14.78 -10.98
N THR A 493 -26.31 -13.82 -10.95
CA THR A 493 -26.36 -12.61 -11.76
C THR A 493 -25.23 -12.60 -12.77
N ALA A 494 -25.31 -11.71 -13.77
CA ALA A 494 -24.22 -11.47 -14.71
C ALA A 494 -22.85 -11.27 -14.02
N LEU A 495 -22.83 -10.51 -12.93
CA LEU A 495 -21.62 -10.24 -12.15
C LEU A 495 -21.05 -11.50 -11.46
N SER A 496 -21.91 -12.48 -11.16
CA SER A 496 -21.56 -13.74 -10.50
C SER A 496 -20.91 -14.75 -11.45
N LEU A 497 -21.15 -14.62 -12.75
CA LEU A 497 -20.66 -15.55 -13.77
C LEU A 497 -19.43 -15.04 -14.53
N GLY A 498 -19.20 -13.72 -14.55
CA GLY A 498 -18.13 -13.09 -15.32
C GLY A 498 -16.92 -12.65 -14.50
N LEU A 499 -15.89 -12.20 -15.21
CA LEU A 499 -14.76 -11.49 -14.62
C LEU A 499 -15.23 -10.13 -14.05
N PRO A 500 -14.58 -9.60 -13.00
CA PRO A 500 -14.89 -8.26 -12.52
C PRO A 500 -14.76 -7.23 -13.65
N GLY A 501 -15.84 -6.47 -13.91
CA GLY A 501 -15.89 -5.47 -14.98
C GLY A 501 -16.31 -5.99 -16.36
N SER A 502 -16.52 -7.31 -16.53
CA SER A 502 -17.08 -7.86 -17.77
C SER A 502 -18.60 -7.64 -17.83
N ALA A 503 -19.12 -7.17 -18.97
CA ALA A 503 -20.53 -6.98 -19.27
C ALA A 503 -21.12 -8.10 -20.14
N GLY A 504 -20.31 -9.08 -20.55
CA GLY A 504 -20.73 -10.08 -21.54
C GLY A 504 -21.74 -11.10 -21.05
N TRP A 505 -21.90 -11.33 -19.74
CA TRP A 505 -22.98 -12.19 -19.25
C TRP A 505 -24.31 -11.43 -19.21
N LYS A 506 -25.34 -11.98 -19.84
CA LYS A 506 -26.69 -11.37 -19.85
C LYS A 506 -27.78 -12.39 -19.56
N PRO A 507 -28.86 -12.00 -18.86
CA PRO A 507 -30.04 -12.84 -18.76
C PRO A 507 -30.64 -13.05 -20.16
N LEU A 508 -31.26 -14.21 -20.41
CA LEU A 508 -31.99 -14.41 -21.66
C LEU A 508 -33.13 -13.39 -21.78
N PRO A 509 -33.44 -12.87 -22.98
CA PRO A 509 -34.44 -11.80 -23.17
C PRO A 509 -35.80 -12.08 -22.52
N ASP A 510 -36.27 -13.34 -22.58
CA ASP A 510 -37.57 -13.75 -22.06
C ASP A 510 -37.52 -14.35 -20.64
N ALA A 511 -36.33 -14.46 -20.02
CA ALA A 511 -36.17 -15.11 -18.71
C ALA A 511 -36.99 -14.45 -17.61
N MET A 512 -36.94 -13.12 -17.55
CA MET A 512 -37.66 -12.32 -16.55
C MET A 512 -39.18 -12.36 -16.76
N PRO A 513 -39.72 -12.09 -17.98
CA PRO A 513 -41.14 -12.30 -18.26
C PRO A 513 -41.64 -13.70 -17.92
N GLN A 514 -40.89 -14.76 -18.27
CA GLN A 514 -41.29 -16.14 -17.98
C GLN A 514 -41.28 -16.45 -16.48
N ALA A 515 -40.33 -15.91 -15.71
CA ALA A 515 -40.33 -16.05 -14.25
C ALA A 515 -41.54 -15.36 -13.61
N LEU A 516 -41.86 -14.14 -14.07
CA LEU A 516 -43.04 -13.41 -13.60
C LEU A 516 -44.34 -14.11 -14.00
N GLN A 517 -44.42 -14.70 -15.20
CA GLN A 517 -45.60 -15.48 -15.61
C GLN A 517 -45.83 -16.68 -14.70
N ARG A 518 -44.76 -17.43 -14.34
CA ARG A 518 -44.87 -18.57 -13.42
C ARG A 518 -45.34 -18.15 -12.02
N LEU A 519 -44.96 -16.95 -11.57
CA LEU A 519 -45.47 -16.35 -10.35
C LEU A 519 -46.95 -15.92 -10.48
N ASP A 520 -47.34 -15.35 -11.62
CA ASP A 520 -48.73 -14.98 -11.90
C ASP A 520 -49.63 -16.24 -11.92
N ASP A 521 -49.15 -17.35 -12.50
CA ASP A 521 -49.83 -18.66 -12.51
C ASP A 521 -49.96 -19.24 -11.08
N ALA A 522 -48.88 -19.20 -10.30
CA ALA A 522 -48.91 -19.63 -8.89
C ALA A 522 -49.84 -18.75 -8.03
N THR A 523 -49.91 -17.45 -8.32
CA THR A 523 -50.84 -16.51 -7.66
C THR A 523 -52.29 -16.85 -7.99
N ALA A 524 -52.58 -17.20 -9.25
CA ALA A 524 -53.91 -17.66 -9.66
C ALA A 524 -54.29 -18.99 -8.98
N LEU A 525 -53.33 -19.90 -8.83
CA LEU A 525 -53.53 -21.16 -8.12
C LEU A 525 -53.85 -20.95 -6.63
N LEU A 526 -53.12 -20.06 -5.93
CA LEU A 526 -53.41 -19.71 -4.54
C LEU A 526 -54.82 -19.13 -4.41
N ARG A 527 -55.20 -18.20 -5.30
CA ARG A 527 -56.55 -17.62 -5.30
C ARG A 527 -57.62 -18.69 -5.44
N GLY A 528 -57.50 -19.59 -6.41
CA GLY A 528 -58.46 -20.68 -6.59
C GLY A 528 -58.58 -21.62 -5.38
N ARG A 529 -57.47 -21.88 -4.66
CA ARG A 529 -57.47 -22.66 -3.42
C ARG A 529 -58.15 -21.93 -2.27
N LEU A 530 -57.96 -20.61 -2.14
CA LEU A 530 -58.63 -19.77 -1.14
C LEU A 530 -60.14 -19.65 -1.42
N ASP A 531 -60.53 -19.49 -2.69
CA ASP A 531 -61.94 -19.47 -3.09
C ASP A 531 -62.63 -20.80 -2.75
N SER A 532 -61.94 -21.92 -2.97
CA SER A 532 -62.43 -23.26 -2.60
C SER A 532 -62.57 -23.42 -1.08
N LEU A 533 -61.59 -22.96 -0.30
CA LEU A 533 -61.65 -22.98 1.17
C LEU A 533 -62.78 -22.10 1.71
N SER A 534 -62.96 -20.91 1.14
CA SER A 534 -64.05 -19.99 1.48
C SER A 534 -65.42 -20.60 1.19
N ALA A 535 -65.57 -21.25 0.04
CA ALA A 535 -66.80 -21.96 -0.32
C ALA A 535 -67.12 -23.10 0.67
N LEU A 536 -66.12 -23.86 1.11
CA LEU A 536 -66.29 -24.88 2.15
C LEU A 536 -66.73 -24.24 3.47
N LEU A 537 -66.08 -23.16 3.92
CA LEU A 537 -66.43 -22.49 5.18
C LEU A 537 -67.87 -21.92 5.20
N MET A 538 -68.42 -21.57 4.04
CA MET A 538 -69.79 -21.06 3.90
C MET A 538 -70.84 -22.17 3.68
N ALA A 539 -70.43 -23.42 3.47
CA ALA A 539 -71.36 -24.51 3.22
C ALA A 539 -72.08 -24.94 4.52
N PRO A 540 -73.38 -25.29 4.45
CA PRO A 540 -74.16 -25.67 5.63
C PRO A 540 -73.70 -27.00 6.27
N GLN A 541 -73.06 -27.87 5.49
CA GLN A 541 -72.40 -29.09 5.95
C GLN A 541 -71.12 -29.31 5.13
N VAL A 542 -70.02 -29.66 5.81
CA VAL A 542 -68.70 -29.88 5.21
C VAL A 542 -68.13 -31.17 5.75
N MET A 543 -67.65 -32.03 4.85
CA MET A 543 -66.87 -33.21 5.27
C MET A 543 -65.51 -32.74 5.79
N ARG A 544 -65.11 -33.26 6.95
CA ARG A 544 -63.81 -32.92 7.57
C ARG A 544 -62.63 -33.14 6.62
N ASP A 545 -62.69 -34.20 5.83
CA ASP A 545 -61.62 -34.57 4.89
C ASP A 545 -61.48 -33.55 3.75
N ASP A 546 -62.58 -33.00 3.25
CA ASP A 546 -62.57 -31.95 2.22
C ASP A 546 -61.94 -30.66 2.76
N LEU A 547 -62.31 -30.27 3.98
CA LEU A 547 -61.74 -29.11 4.66
C LEU A 547 -60.25 -29.29 4.96
N MET A 548 -59.85 -30.49 5.42
CA MET A 548 -58.45 -30.82 5.68
C MET A 548 -57.62 -30.81 4.39
N THR A 549 -58.17 -31.36 3.30
CA THR A 549 -57.53 -31.35 1.98
C THR A 549 -57.30 -29.92 1.49
N ALA A 550 -58.30 -29.04 1.62
CA ALA A 550 -58.19 -27.63 1.26
C ALA A 550 -57.11 -26.91 2.09
N LEU A 551 -57.04 -27.16 3.41
CA LEU A 551 -56.02 -26.58 4.27
C LEU A 551 -54.61 -27.07 3.93
N LEU A 552 -54.44 -28.38 3.71
CA LEU A 552 -53.16 -28.96 3.34
C LEU A 552 -52.67 -28.45 1.99
N ALA A 553 -53.56 -28.11 1.06
CA ALA A 553 -53.18 -27.46 -0.19
C ALA A 553 -52.58 -26.06 0.04
N LEU A 554 -52.96 -25.34 1.10
CA LEU A 554 -52.35 -24.04 1.42
C LEU A 554 -50.90 -24.17 1.93
N THR A 555 -50.50 -25.35 2.44
CA THR A 555 -49.13 -25.58 2.91
C THR A 555 -48.10 -25.54 1.79
N ASP A 556 -48.47 -25.85 0.54
CA ASP A 556 -47.60 -25.73 -0.63
C ASP A 556 -47.11 -24.28 -0.83
N PHE A 557 -47.91 -23.29 -0.39
CA PHE A 557 -47.53 -21.88 -0.41
C PHE A 557 -46.73 -21.47 0.83
N GLY A 558 -46.45 -22.35 1.79
CA GLY A 558 -45.77 -22.01 3.05
C GLY A 558 -46.69 -21.41 4.12
N ILE A 559 -48.01 -21.61 4.01
CA ILE A 559 -48.94 -21.25 5.08
C ILE A 559 -48.85 -22.33 6.16
N THR A 560 -48.31 -21.96 7.32
CA THR A 560 -48.11 -22.89 8.44
C THR A 560 -49.42 -23.13 9.17
N LEU A 561 -49.77 -24.40 9.38
CA LEU A 561 -51.00 -24.79 10.06
C LEU A 561 -50.72 -25.20 11.51
N PRO A 562 -51.35 -24.57 12.52
CA PRO A 562 -51.36 -25.04 13.90
C PRO A 562 -51.87 -26.48 14.03
N GLU A 563 -51.73 -27.06 15.22
CA GLU A 563 -52.28 -28.39 15.52
C GLU A 563 -53.81 -28.39 15.37
N MET A 564 -54.31 -29.36 14.60
CA MET A 564 -55.71 -29.42 14.17
C MET A 564 -56.49 -30.36 15.07
N SER A 565 -56.91 -29.90 16.25
CA SER A 565 -57.92 -30.62 17.04
C SER A 565 -59.30 -30.46 16.39
N GLU A 566 -60.19 -31.43 16.62
CA GLU A 566 -61.58 -31.37 16.11
C GLU A 566 -62.30 -30.07 16.50
N SER A 567 -62.01 -29.55 17.70
CA SER A 567 -62.60 -28.32 18.23
C SER A 567 -62.07 -27.01 17.62
N ARG A 568 -60.92 -27.02 16.93
CA ARG A 568 -60.25 -25.79 16.44
C ARG A 568 -60.10 -25.72 14.92
N THR A 569 -60.61 -26.72 14.19
CA THR A 569 -60.39 -26.85 12.75
C THR A 569 -60.97 -25.66 11.95
N ALA A 570 -62.14 -25.14 12.35
CA ALA A 570 -62.76 -23.97 11.72
C ALA A 570 -61.96 -22.67 11.98
N ASP A 571 -61.46 -22.47 13.20
CA ASP A 571 -60.64 -21.30 13.55
C ASP A 571 -59.33 -21.28 12.75
N VAL A 572 -58.68 -22.44 12.64
CA VAL A 572 -57.45 -22.57 11.83
C VAL A 572 -57.74 -22.33 10.35
N ALA A 573 -58.89 -22.79 9.84
CA ALA A 573 -59.28 -22.52 8.47
C ALA A 573 -59.48 -21.02 8.19
N MET A 574 -60.11 -20.29 9.12
CA MET A 574 -60.25 -18.83 9.02
C MET A 574 -58.89 -18.12 9.07
N LEU A 575 -57.98 -18.54 9.95
CA LEU A 575 -56.62 -17.97 10.03
C LEU A 575 -55.81 -18.23 8.75
N ALA A 576 -55.89 -19.45 8.20
CA ALA A 576 -55.20 -19.82 6.97
C ALA A 576 -55.76 -19.06 5.75
N LEU A 577 -57.08 -18.88 5.69
CA LEU A 577 -57.74 -18.06 4.67
C LEU A 577 -57.22 -16.62 4.71
N HIS A 578 -57.23 -16.00 5.90
CA HIS A 578 -56.77 -14.63 6.07
C HIS A 578 -55.28 -14.45 5.73
N GLU A 579 -54.41 -15.38 6.14
CA GLU A 579 -52.99 -15.33 5.76
C GLU A 579 -52.80 -15.48 4.25
N GLY A 580 -53.58 -16.34 3.58
CA GLY A 580 -53.57 -16.46 2.12
C GLY A 580 -54.01 -15.19 1.41
N GLU A 581 -55.09 -14.55 1.88
CA GLU A 581 -55.55 -13.25 1.35
C GLU A 581 -54.50 -12.16 1.55
N ASN A 582 -53.84 -12.12 2.70
CA ASN A 582 -52.75 -11.19 2.98
C ASN A 582 -51.57 -11.39 2.02
N ARG A 583 -51.23 -12.64 1.69
CA ARG A 583 -50.19 -12.95 0.69
C ARG A 583 -50.57 -12.50 -0.70
N LEU A 584 -51.82 -12.72 -1.12
CA LEU A 584 -52.30 -12.21 -2.41
C LEU A 584 -52.23 -10.68 -2.47
N ALA A 585 -52.59 -9.98 -1.39
CA ALA A 585 -52.50 -8.52 -1.31
C ALA A 585 -51.04 -8.03 -1.40
N ARG A 586 -50.13 -8.64 -0.62
CA ARG A 586 -48.68 -8.32 -0.68
C ARG A 586 -48.09 -8.61 -2.07
N THR A 587 -48.51 -9.71 -2.70
CA THR A 587 -48.05 -10.11 -4.04
C THR A 587 -48.52 -9.11 -5.08
N ALA A 588 -49.79 -8.67 -5.03
CA ALA A 588 -50.32 -7.63 -5.92
C ALA A 588 -49.58 -6.29 -5.74
N GLN A 589 -49.25 -5.92 -4.49
CA GLN A 589 -48.46 -4.73 -4.20
C GLN A 589 -47.04 -4.83 -4.79
N ALA A 590 -46.35 -5.96 -4.59
CA ALA A 590 -45.02 -6.20 -5.15
C ALA A 590 -45.04 -6.19 -6.69
N ARG A 591 -46.10 -6.74 -7.30
CA ARG A 591 -46.29 -6.77 -8.76
C ARG A 591 -46.59 -5.40 -9.37
N ALA A 592 -47.19 -4.49 -8.60
CA ALA A 592 -47.51 -3.12 -9.01
C ALA A 592 -46.39 -2.11 -8.74
N ALA A 593 -45.27 -2.54 -8.14
CA ALA A 593 -44.14 -1.66 -7.84
C ALA A 593 -43.51 -1.08 -9.12
N ALA A 594 -42.99 0.15 -9.03
CA ALA A 594 -42.32 0.81 -10.16
C ALA A 594 -41.10 0.04 -10.69
N SER A 595 -40.44 -0.74 -9.82
CA SER A 595 -39.38 -1.68 -10.17
C SER A 595 -39.71 -3.03 -9.57
N VAL A 596 -40.33 -3.91 -10.37
CA VAL A 596 -40.71 -5.26 -9.97
C VAL A 596 -39.47 -6.16 -9.95
N THR A 597 -39.26 -6.86 -8.86
CA THR A 597 -38.22 -7.89 -8.74
C THR A 597 -38.85 -9.25 -8.47
N VAL A 598 -38.28 -10.31 -9.04
CA VAL A 598 -38.79 -11.69 -8.86
C VAL A 598 -38.74 -12.10 -7.41
N ASP A 599 -37.67 -11.74 -6.69
CA ASP A 599 -37.49 -12.07 -5.28
C ASP A 599 -38.60 -11.46 -4.40
N ALA A 600 -38.94 -10.18 -4.60
CA ALA A 600 -39.98 -9.52 -3.82
C ALA A 600 -41.37 -10.13 -4.04
N VAL A 601 -41.70 -10.49 -5.29
CA VAL A 601 -42.98 -11.14 -5.62
C VAL A 601 -43.02 -12.56 -5.05
N THR A 602 -41.90 -13.29 -5.11
CA THR A 602 -41.80 -14.65 -4.59
C THR A 602 -41.91 -14.68 -3.07
N GLU A 603 -41.21 -13.78 -2.37
CA GLU A 603 -41.29 -13.63 -0.92
C GLU A 603 -42.71 -13.25 -0.47
N ALA A 604 -43.37 -12.34 -1.18
CA ALA A 604 -44.75 -11.95 -0.89
C ALA A 604 -45.74 -13.12 -1.03
N LEU A 605 -45.53 -13.99 -2.02
CA LEU A 605 -46.40 -15.15 -2.30
C LEU A 605 -46.16 -16.31 -1.32
N PHE A 606 -44.90 -16.69 -1.12
CA PHE A 606 -44.55 -17.87 -0.30
C PHE A 606 -44.28 -17.57 1.17
N GLY A 607 -44.17 -16.29 1.55
CA GLY A 607 -43.84 -15.84 2.91
C GLY A 607 -42.41 -16.15 3.35
N SER A 608 -41.59 -16.66 2.42
CA SER A 608 -40.20 -17.05 2.62
C SER A 608 -39.44 -16.80 1.32
N GLY A 609 -38.16 -16.43 1.40
CA GLY A 609 -37.29 -16.35 0.21
C GLY A 609 -37.15 -17.73 -0.45
N LEU A 610 -37.79 -17.90 -1.62
CA LEU A 610 -37.53 -19.00 -2.54
C LEU A 610 -36.74 -18.40 -3.70
N PRO A 611 -35.46 -18.74 -3.88
CA PRO A 611 -34.69 -18.13 -4.94
C PRO A 611 -35.19 -18.63 -6.31
N VAL A 612 -35.29 -17.72 -7.28
CA VAL A 612 -35.75 -18.02 -8.65
C VAL A 612 -34.63 -17.71 -9.64
N PRO A 613 -33.77 -18.70 -9.96
CA PRO A 613 -32.70 -18.53 -10.94
C PRO A 613 -33.22 -18.13 -12.33
N LEU A 614 -32.57 -17.14 -12.93
CA LEU A 614 -32.77 -16.79 -14.33
C LEU A 614 -31.63 -17.36 -15.17
N PRO A 615 -31.91 -17.96 -16.35
CA PRO A 615 -30.87 -18.39 -17.26
C PRO A 615 -30.12 -17.19 -17.85
N HIS A 616 -28.79 -17.30 -17.84
CA HIS A 616 -27.86 -16.34 -18.41
C HIS A 616 -27.06 -16.98 -19.54
N ARG A 617 -26.63 -16.17 -20.50
CA ARG A 617 -25.73 -16.58 -21.57
C ARG A 617 -24.63 -15.54 -21.74
N PHE A 618 -23.42 -16.01 -22.04
CA PHE A 618 -22.34 -15.11 -22.42
C PHE A 618 -22.56 -14.62 -23.86
N ALA A 619 -22.85 -13.33 -24.00
CA ALA A 619 -23.07 -12.58 -25.22
C ALA A 619 -22.40 -11.19 -25.07
N PRO A 620 -21.11 -11.06 -25.42
CA PRO A 620 -20.36 -9.82 -25.21
C PRO A 620 -20.89 -8.67 -26.07
N ASP A 621 -20.89 -7.46 -25.49
CA ASP A 621 -21.22 -6.24 -26.24
C ASP A 621 -20.06 -5.75 -27.10
N ASP A 622 -18.82 -6.02 -26.65
CA ASP A 622 -17.59 -5.74 -27.37
C ASP A 622 -17.00 -7.05 -27.91
N PRO A 623 -16.70 -7.18 -29.22
CA PRO A 623 -16.02 -8.36 -29.76
C PRO A 623 -14.65 -8.67 -29.13
N LEU A 624 -14.02 -7.72 -28.43
CA LEU A 624 -12.77 -7.92 -27.69
C LEU A 624 -12.98 -8.53 -26.30
N GLU A 625 -14.21 -8.55 -25.79
CA GLU A 625 -14.53 -9.13 -24.50
C GLU A 625 -14.60 -10.66 -24.59
N ALA A 626 -13.77 -11.32 -23.79
CA ALA A 626 -13.70 -12.78 -23.75
C ALA A 626 -14.31 -13.31 -22.45
N LEU A 627 -14.93 -14.49 -22.53
CA LEU A 627 -15.39 -15.25 -21.36
C LEU A 627 -14.26 -15.49 -20.34
N GLY A 628 -13.03 -15.60 -20.84
CA GLY A 628 -11.84 -15.75 -20.02
C GLY A 628 -11.67 -17.15 -19.43
N ASP A 629 -12.54 -18.11 -19.72
CA ASP A 629 -12.41 -19.50 -19.24
C ASP A 629 -11.09 -20.11 -19.73
N ARG A 630 -10.31 -20.64 -18.80
CA ARG A 630 -8.98 -21.21 -19.06
C ARG A 630 -8.93 -22.65 -18.58
N ALA A 631 -8.39 -23.52 -19.43
CA ALA A 631 -7.99 -24.84 -19.01
C ALA A 631 -6.76 -24.75 -18.08
N PHE A 632 -6.77 -25.54 -17.02
CA PHE A 632 -5.68 -25.69 -16.07
C PHE A 632 -5.50 -27.17 -15.72
N THR A 633 -4.36 -27.50 -15.12
CA THR A 633 -4.06 -28.86 -14.69
C THR A 633 -5.07 -29.32 -13.64
N ALA A 634 -5.72 -30.46 -13.87
CA ALA A 634 -6.71 -31.00 -12.94
C ALA A 634 -6.08 -31.14 -11.54
N PRO A 635 -6.75 -30.65 -10.48
CA PRO A 635 -6.20 -30.71 -9.13
C PRO A 635 -6.19 -32.14 -8.60
N ASP A 636 -5.32 -32.39 -7.62
CA ASP A 636 -5.22 -33.70 -6.96
C ASP A 636 -6.57 -34.14 -6.36
N ALA A 637 -6.78 -35.46 -6.31
CA ALA A 637 -7.97 -36.03 -5.68
C ALA A 637 -8.08 -35.55 -4.22
N GLY A 638 -9.23 -34.95 -3.87
CA GLY A 638 -9.47 -34.40 -2.54
C GLY A 638 -9.12 -32.92 -2.34
N ALA A 639 -8.50 -32.25 -3.32
CA ALA A 639 -8.19 -30.82 -3.23
C ALA A 639 -9.43 -29.95 -3.05
N ILE A 640 -10.52 -30.24 -3.79
CA ILE A 640 -11.78 -29.48 -3.69
C ILE A 640 -12.46 -29.71 -2.32
N PRO A 641 -12.67 -30.95 -1.84
CA PRO A 641 -13.17 -31.19 -0.48
C PRO A 641 -12.33 -30.51 0.61
N ARG A 642 -10.99 -30.54 0.50
CA ARG A 642 -10.11 -29.86 1.44
C ARG A 642 -10.29 -28.35 1.42
N PHE A 643 -10.31 -27.74 0.25
CA PHE A 643 -10.56 -26.30 0.09
C PHE A 643 -11.89 -25.89 0.72
N LEU A 644 -12.97 -26.65 0.46
CA LEU A 644 -14.28 -26.37 1.06
C LEU A 644 -14.28 -26.54 2.58
N ALA A 645 -13.55 -27.53 3.11
CA ALA A 645 -13.41 -27.74 4.55
C ALA A 645 -12.63 -26.61 5.23
N ASP A 646 -11.48 -26.23 4.67
CA ASP A 646 -10.61 -25.18 5.20
C ASP A 646 -11.37 -23.83 5.20
N MET A 647 -12.00 -23.47 4.07
CA MET A 647 -12.76 -22.23 3.95
C MET A 647 -14.08 -22.26 4.72
N GLY A 648 -14.69 -23.42 4.92
CA GLY A 648 -15.89 -23.60 5.75
C GLY A 648 -15.68 -23.25 7.22
N THR A 649 -14.43 -23.25 7.73
CA THR A 649 -14.11 -22.84 9.11
C THR A 649 -14.26 -21.34 9.35
N VAL A 650 -14.06 -20.53 8.29
CA VAL A 650 -14.11 -19.06 8.36
C VAL A 650 -15.31 -18.46 7.64
N ARG A 651 -15.93 -19.22 6.72
CA ARG A 651 -17.09 -18.79 5.93
C ARG A 651 -18.33 -19.64 6.26
N PRO A 652 -19.32 -19.09 6.99
CA PRO A 652 -20.52 -19.85 7.38
C PRO A 652 -21.33 -20.44 6.21
N ALA A 653 -21.31 -19.81 5.03
CA ALA A 653 -22.01 -20.32 3.85
C ALA A 653 -21.39 -21.63 3.33
N LEU A 654 -20.07 -21.69 3.25
CA LEU A 654 -19.33 -22.91 2.90
C LEU A 654 -19.50 -23.99 3.96
N GLY A 655 -19.51 -23.64 5.25
CA GLY A 655 -19.80 -24.58 6.33
C GLY A 655 -21.18 -25.25 6.20
N ARG A 656 -22.23 -24.47 5.85
CA ARG A 656 -23.57 -25.02 5.56
C ARG A 656 -23.57 -25.95 4.35
N PHE A 657 -22.92 -25.54 3.26
CA PHE A 657 -22.79 -26.39 2.07
C PHE A 657 -22.00 -27.68 2.37
N GLN A 658 -20.95 -27.62 3.19
CA GLN A 658 -20.18 -28.79 3.59
C GLN A 658 -21.01 -29.78 4.42
N ARG A 659 -21.86 -29.27 5.34
CA ARG A 659 -22.82 -30.10 6.08
C ARG A 659 -23.79 -30.79 5.12
N LEU A 660 -24.34 -30.07 4.16
CA LEU A 660 -25.19 -30.64 3.11
C LEU A 660 -24.43 -31.69 2.29
N ALA A 661 -23.20 -31.41 1.88
CA ALA A 661 -22.35 -32.32 1.11
C ALA A 661 -22.11 -33.65 1.86
N LEU A 662 -21.89 -33.59 3.17
CA LEU A 662 -21.72 -34.77 4.01
C LEU A 662 -23.01 -35.61 4.07
N LEU A 663 -24.15 -34.97 4.34
CA LEU A 663 -25.44 -35.65 4.47
C LEU A 663 -25.92 -36.28 3.16
N THR A 664 -25.75 -35.56 2.05
CA THR A 664 -26.06 -36.07 0.71
C THR A 664 -25.13 -37.20 0.30
N ALA A 665 -23.84 -37.16 0.68
CA ALA A 665 -22.91 -38.27 0.45
C ALA A 665 -23.31 -39.55 1.21
N ILE A 666 -23.76 -39.42 2.46
CA ILE A 666 -24.27 -40.55 3.26
C ILE A 666 -25.47 -41.21 2.56
N ASN A 667 -26.36 -40.40 1.99
CA ASN A 667 -27.55 -40.88 1.27
C ASN A 667 -27.29 -41.36 -0.17
N GLY A 668 -26.03 -41.35 -0.61
CA GLY A 668 -25.61 -41.81 -1.95
C GLY A 668 -25.84 -40.81 -3.08
N THR A 669 -26.06 -39.54 -2.75
CA THR A 669 -26.28 -38.42 -3.68
C THR A 669 -25.24 -37.30 -3.49
N PRO A 670 -23.92 -37.59 -3.43
CA PRO A 670 -22.90 -36.59 -3.13
C PRO A 670 -22.87 -35.45 -4.17
N PRO A 671 -22.46 -34.23 -3.80
CA PRO A 671 -22.34 -33.10 -4.71
C PRO A 671 -21.49 -33.42 -5.94
N ALA A 672 -21.93 -32.95 -7.11
CA ALA A 672 -21.25 -33.11 -8.38
C ALA A 672 -20.38 -31.86 -8.63
N LEU A 673 -19.23 -31.81 -7.95
CA LEU A 673 -18.38 -30.63 -7.96
C LEU A 673 -17.65 -30.48 -9.30
N THR A 674 -17.97 -29.43 -10.04
CA THR A 674 -17.29 -28.98 -11.25
C THR A 674 -16.46 -27.73 -10.95
N LEU A 675 -15.30 -27.62 -11.59
CA LEU A 675 -14.38 -26.52 -11.40
C LEU A 675 -14.17 -25.75 -12.72
N ARG A 676 -14.25 -24.42 -12.65
CA ARG A 676 -13.93 -23.50 -13.73
C ARG A 676 -13.03 -22.38 -13.21
N GLN A 677 -12.18 -21.84 -14.07
CA GLN A 677 -11.30 -20.73 -13.73
C GLN A 677 -11.26 -19.76 -14.88
N MET A 678 -11.76 -18.55 -14.66
CA MET A 678 -11.69 -17.48 -15.63
C MET A 678 -10.53 -16.56 -15.30
N CYS A 679 -9.84 -16.08 -16.34
CA CYS A 679 -8.73 -15.15 -16.20
C CYS A 679 -8.92 -13.97 -17.15
N GLY A 680 -8.68 -12.77 -16.64
CA GLY A 680 -8.62 -11.57 -17.45
C GLY A 680 -7.52 -11.62 -18.51
N LEU A 681 -7.54 -10.66 -19.43
CA LEU A 681 -6.47 -10.48 -20.41
C LEU A 681 -5.15 -10.19 -19.68
N GLY A 682 -4.15 -11.05 -19.89
CA GLY A 682 -2.84 -10.97 -19.26
C GLY A 682 -1.92 -12.06 -19.80
N GLU A 683 -0.61 -11.88 -19.65
CA GLU A 683 0.41 -12.80 -20.17
C GLU A 683 0.63 -14.04 -19.26
N ASP A 684 0.38 -13.90 -17.95
CA ASP A 684 0.67 -14.93 -16.94
C ASP A 684 -0.60 -15.55 -16.33
N ALA A 685 -1.49 -16.10 -17.17
CA ALA A 685 -2.65 -16.84 -16.66
C ALA A 685 -2.18 -18.12 -15.93
N PRO A 686 -2.73 -18.44 -14.74
CA PRO A 686 -2.29 -19.59 -13.97
C PRO A 686 -2.73 -20.90 -14.63
N ASP A 687 -1.79 -21.84 -14.77
CA ASP A 687 -1.98 -23.20 -15.30
C ASP A 687 -2.44 -24.21 -14.22
N HIS A 688 -2.74 -23.72 -13.02
CA HIS A 688 -3.24 -24.48 -11.87
C HIS A 688 -4.49 -23.81 -11.30
N TRP A 689 -5.30 -24.59 -10.58
CA TRP A 689 -6.42 -24.02 -9.83
C TRP A 689 -5.91 -23.20 -8.64
N ILE A 690 -6.27 -21.91 -8.63
CA ILE A 690 -5.79 -20.97 -7.62
C ILE A 690 -6.28 -21.30 -6.19
N GLY A 691 -7.42 -21.99 -6.06
CA GLY A 691 -7.97 -22.40 -4.76
C GLY A 691 -7.13 -23.46 -4.03
N ALA A 692 -6.27 -24.20 -4.73
CA ALA A 692 -5.31 -25.11 -4.10
C ALA A 692 -4.01 -24.40 -3.66
N GLY A 693 -3.90 -23.09 -3.92
CA GLY A 693 -2.68 -22.32 -3.77
C GLY A 693 -1.74 -22.44 -4.99
N LEU A 694 -0.85 -21.47 -5.15
CA LEU A 694 0.17 -21.50 -6.20
C LEU A 694 1.39 -22.33 -5.79
N PRO A 695 1.91 -23.22 -6.65
CA PRO A 695 3.15 -23.93 -6.39
C PRO A 695 4.34 -22.99 -6.09
N PRO A 696 5.34 -23.41 -5.29
CA PRO A 696 6.49 -22.57 -4.87
C PRO A 696 7.38 -22.04 -6.01
N ASP A 697 7.29 -22.62 -7.19
CA ASP A 697 8.04 -22.24 -8.39
C ASP A 697 7.28 -21.27 -9.31
N ARG A 698 5.96 -21.09 -9.11
CA ARG A 698 5.10 -20.33 -10.03
C ARG A 698 4.91 -18.87 -9.65
N VAL A 699 4.98 -18.00 -10.66
CA VAL A 699 4.69 -16.57 -10.55
C VAL A 699 3.21 -16.34 -10.25
N SER A 700 2.90 -15.24 -9.57
CA SER A 700 1.50 -14.86 -9.37
C SER A 700 0.92 -14.34 -10.68
N PRO A 701 -0.37 -14.60 -10.94
CA PRO A 701 -1.05 -14.03 -12.09
C PRO A 701 -1.01 -12.51 -12.05
N THR A 702 -0.87 -11.89 -13.21
CA THR A 702 -0.88 -10.43 -13.38
C THR A 702 -2.27 -9.90 -13.76
N CYS A 703 -3.21 -10.79 -14.07
CA CYS A 703 -4.61 -10.46 -14.36
C CYS A 703 -5.56 -10.95 -13.24
N PRO A 704 -6.77 -10.37 -13.14
CA PRO A 704 -7.80 -10.88 -12.23
C PRO A 704 -8.14 -12.34 -12.54
N VAL A 705 -8.28 -13.15 -11.49
CA VAL A 705 -8.65 -14.57 -11.60
C VAL A 705 -9.94 -14.80 -10.83
N VAL A 706 -10.89 -15.50 -11.44
CA VAL A 706 -12.11 -15.95 -10.79
C VAL A 706 -12.14 -17.47 -10.79
N GLY A 707 -12.00 -18.08 -9.61
CA GLY A 707 -12.17 -19.51 -9.39
C GLY A 707 -13.62 -19.83 -9.05
N LEU A 708 -14.24 -20.74 -9.78
CA LEU A 708 -15.64 -21.11 -9.62
C LEU A 708 -15.74 -22.60 -9.31
N VAL A 709 -16.22 -22.92 -8.10
CA VAL A 709 -16.59 -24.26 -7.67
C VAL A 709 -18.11 -24.35 -7.78
N ALA A 710 -18.60 -25.27 -8.60
CA ALA A 710 -20.03 -25.47 -8.82
C ALA A 710 -20.47 -26.86 -8.38
N ASP A 711 -21.54 -26.98 -7.59
CA ASP A 711 -22.31 -28.22 -7.58
C ASP A 711 -23.23 -28.23 -8.81
N ALA A 712 -22.83 -29.01 -9.81
CA ALA A 712 -23.49 -29.06 -11.11
C ALA A 712 -23.78 -30.52 -11.50
N PRO A 713 -24.97 -31.06 -11.15
CA PRO A 713 -25.36 -32.45 -11.43
C PRO A 713 -25.22 -32.87 -12.89
N ASP A 714 -25.46 -31.94 -13.82
CA ASP A 714 -25.39 -32.17 -15.27
C ASP A 714 -24.07 -31.64 -15.88
N GLY A 715 -23.13 -31.20 -15.05
CA GLY A 715 -21.91 -30.48 -15.44
C GLY A 715 -22.13 -28.98 -15.63
N LEU A 716 -21.03 -28.22 -15.71
CA LEU A 716 -21.06 -26.77 -15.94
C LEU A 716 -20.38 -26.42 -17.27
N ASP A 717 -21.16 -25.97 -18.25
CA ASP A 717 -20.67 -25.43 -19.51
C ASP A 717 -20.91 -23.92 -19.57
N LEU A 718 -19.82 -23.15 -19.49
CA LEU A 718 -19.88 -21.68 -19.52
C LEU A 718 -20.11 -21.11 -20.94
N THR A 719 -20.05 -21.95 -21.98
CA THR A 719 -20.34 -21.55 -23.36
C THR A 719 -21.83 -21.63 -23.71
N GLY A 720 -22.59 -22.37 -22.90
CA GLY A 720 -24.03 -22.54 -23.00
C GLY A 720 -24.84 -21.57 -22.15
N GLU A 721 -26.07 -21.98 -21.84
CA GLU A 721 -26.92 -21.28 -20.88
C GLU A 721 -26.61 -21.75 -19.45
N VAL A 722 -26.42 -20.79 -18.55
CA VAL A 722 -26.11 -21.06 -17.14
C VAL A 722 -27.21 -20.48 -16.28
N SER A 723 -27.85 -21.33 -15.47
CA SER A 723 -28.82 -20.93 -14.47
C SER A 723 -28.49 -21.61 -13.15
N GLY A 724 -28.74 -20.91 -12.05
CA GLY A 724 -28.43 -21.44 -10.74
C GLY A 724 -28.36 -20.38 -9.65
N LEU A 725 -27.66 -20.73 -8.58
CA LEU A 725 -27.59 -19.94 -7.35
C LEU A 725 -26.14 -19.67 -6.97
N ILE A 726 -25.87 -18.53 -6.35
CA ILE A 726 -24.61 -18.27 -5.65
C ILE A 726 -24.80 -18.54 -4.16
N LEU A 727 -23.84 -19.28 -3.60
CA LEU A 727 -23.81 -19.60 -2.17
C LEU A 727 -22.87 -18.67 -1.40
N ASP A 728 -21.73 -18.33 -2.00
CA ASP A 728 -20.76 -17.38 -1.45
C ASP A 728 -19.88 -16.79 -2.58
N ASP A 729 -19.45 -15.55 -2.40
CA ASP A 729 -18.48 -14.84 -3.26
C ASP A 729 -17.52 -14.08 -2.34
N TRP A 730 -16.22 -14.27 -2.53
CA TRP A 730 -15.23 -13.49 -1.82
C TRP A 730 -13.99 -13.27 -2.66
N THR A 731 -13.28 -12.18 -2.35
CA THR A 731 -12.06 -11.80 -3.04
C THR A 731 -10.91 -11.76 -2.05
N GLU A 732 -9.78 -12.33 -2.45
CA GLU A 732 -8.54 -12.37 -1.72
C GLU A 732 -7.45 -11.61 -2.48
N ALA A 733 -6.54 -10.98 -1.74
CA ALA A 733 -5.37 -10.32 -2.30
C ALA A 733 -4.22 -11.33 -2.32
N LEU A 734 -3.94 -11.90 -3.50
CA LEU A 734 -2.84 -12.83 -3.70
C LEU A 734 -1.52 -12.03 -3.86
N PRO A 735 -0.54 -12.17 -2.94
CA PRO A 735 0.71 -11.44 -3.05
C PRO A 735 1.43 -11.72 -4.37
N GLN A 736 1.99 -10.70 -5.01
CA GLN A 736 2.75 -10.87 -6.26
C GLN A 736 4.04 -11.64 -5.99
N ARG A 737 4.23 -12.74 -6.74
CA ARG A 737 5.43 -13.56 -6.77
C ARG A 737 6.08 -13.40 -8.13
N ARG A 738 7.39 -13.10 -8.14
CA ARG A 738 8.17 -12.95 -9.37
C ARG A 738 9.33 -13.93 -9.36
N ALA A 739 9.63 -14.48 -10.52
CA ALA A 739 10.85 -15.27 -10.72
C ALA A 739 12.08 -14.36 -10.57
N ALA A 740 13.11 -14.86 -9.91
CA ALA A 740 14.38 -14.14 -9.72
C ALA A 740 15.28 -14.18 -10.98
N GLY A 741 14.93 -15.05 -11.94
CA GLY A 741 15.60 -15.32 -13.21
C GLY A 741 14.99 -16.57 -13.84
N GLU A 742 15.38 -16.89 -15.07
CA GLU A 742 14.88 -18.07 -15.79
C GLU A 742 15.22 -19.36 -15.00
N GLY A 743 14.19 -20.17 -14.67
CA GLY A 743 14.34 -21.42 -13.91
C GLY A 743 14.52 -21.30 -12.39
N GLN A 744 14.41 -20.10 -11.80
CA GLN A 744 14.46 -19.91 -10.34
C GLN A 744 13.04 -19.86 -9.73
N PRO A 745 12.85 -20.36 -8.49
CA PRO A 745 11.53 -20.38 -7.86
C PRO A 745 11.00 -18.96 -7.67
N ALA A 746 9.71 -18.78 -7.97
CA ALA A 746 9.04 -17.51 -7.77
C ALA A 746 8.82 -17.22 -6.28
N ALA A 747 9.43 -16.14 -5.78
CA ALA A 747 9.27 -15.69 -4.41
C ALA A 747 8.41 -14.43 -4.35
N SER A 748 7.66 -14.26 -3.25
CA SER A 748 7.05 -12.97 -2.97
C SER A 748 8.18 -11.95 -2.76
N ARG A 749 8.13 -10.85 -3.50
CA ARG A 749 9.10 -9.76 -3.39
C ARG A 749 8.36 -8.53 -2.89
N THR A 750 8.75 -8.05 -1.74
CA THR A 750 8.31 -6.77 -1.19
C THR A 750 9.46 -5.78 -1.28
N THR A 751 9.14 -4.55 -1.70
CA THR A 751 10.11 -3.45 -1.70
C THR A 751 10.08 -2.79 -0.33
N ALA A 752 11.10 -3.07 0.48
CA ALA A 752 11.31 -2.36 1.74
C ALA A 752 11.98 -1.00 1.49
N GLY A 753 11.65 -0.02 2.33
CA GLY A 753 12.26 1.29 2.29
C GLY A 753 13.25 1.51 3.44
N VAL A 754 14.21 2.40 3.24
CA VAL A 754 15.11 2.85 4.31
C VAL A 754 15.16 4.38 4.29
N ALA A 755 14.75 5.00 5.39
CA ALA A 755 14.98 6.43 5.62
C ALA A 755 16.36 6.63 6.22
N LEU A 756 17.23 7.28 5.46
CA LEU A 756 18.59 7.61 5.86
C LEU A 756 18.61 9.08 6.30
N HIS A 757 19.15 9.35 7.49
CA HIS A 757 19.58 10.70 7.80
C HIS A 757 21.00 10.87 7.26
N ALA A 758 21.12 11.63 6.19
CA ALA A 758 22.41 12.15 5.76
C ALA A 758 22.54 13.56 6.31
N ASP A 759 23.59 13.83 7.09
CA ASP A 759 23.93 15.19 7.49
C ASP A 759 24.26 15.97 6.22
N ALA A 760 23.35 16.86 5.82
CA ALA A 760 23.57 17.71 4.66
C ALA A 760 24.68 18.70 5.04
N PRO A 761 25.78 18.82 4.27
CA PRO A 761 26.80 19.81 4.57
C PRO A 761 26.14 21.17 4.67
N ALA A 762 26.33 21.86 5.80
CA ALA A 762 25.80 23.19 6.04
C ALA A 762 26.37 24.16 4.98
N SER A 763 25.70 24.25 3.84
CA SER A 763 26.09 25.11 2.73
C SER A 763 25.78 26.55 3.09
N GLN A 764 26.77 27.26 3.62
CA GLN A 764 26.74 28.73 3.63
C GLN A 764 26.87 29.22 2.17
N PRO A 765 26.17 30.29 1.77
CA PRO A 765 26.31 30.83 0.42
C PRO A 765 27.79 31.16 0.16
N PRO A 766 28.38 30.72 -0.97
CA PRO A 766 29.77 30.99 -1.26
C PRO A 766 30.00 32.50 -1.34
N GLN A 767 31.07 33.01 -0.72
CA GLN A 767 31.50 34.42 -0.89
C GLN A 767 32.08 34.70 -2.30
N VAL A 768 31.83 33.82 -3.27
CA VAL A 768 32.44 33.84 -4.60
C VAL A 768 31.35 33.61 -5.65
N MET A 769 31.25 34.53 -6.61
CA MET A 769 30.41 34.39 -7.80
C MET A 769 31.28 34.02 -9.00
N ILE A 770 30.89 33.00 -9.77
CA ILE A 770 31.55 32.62 -11.01
C ILE A 770 30.79 33.22 -12.19
N LEU A 771 31.51 33.93 -13.06
CA LEU A 771 30.94 34.56 -14.24
C LEU A 771 31.33 33.78 -15.50
N GLY A 772 30.34 33.12 -16.11
CA GLY A 772 30.51 32.35 -17.35
C GLY A 772 30.10 33.09 -18.61
N LEU A 773 30.75 32.76 -19.73
CA LEU A 773 30.37 33.21 -21.07
C LEU A 773 29.86 32.00 -21.87
N SER A 774 28.66 32.11 -22.46
CA SER A 774 28.17 31.08 -23.37
C SER A 774 29.07 30.99 -24.62
N PRO A 775 29.63 29.80 -24.94
CA PRO A 775 30.60 29.66 -26.02
C PRO A 775 30.01 29.89 -27.41
N ASP A 776 28.71 29.65 -27.61
CA ASP A 776 28.00 29.81 -28.88
C ASP A 776 27.07 31.04 -28.90
N GLY A 777 26.98 31.77 -27.79
CA GLY A 777 26.13 32.95 -27.64
C GLY A 777 24.63 32.63 -27.50
N LYS A 778 24.26 31.35 -27.39
CA LYS A 778 22.88 30.92 -27.12
C LYS A 778 22.61 30.87 -25.61
N ARG A 779 21.34 30.67 -25.26
CA ARG A 779 20.91 30.50 -23.86
C ARG A 779 21.55 29.26 -23.24
N TRP A 780 21.96 29.35 -21.99
CA TRP A 780 22.51 28.22 -21.23
C TRP A 780 21.51 27.04 -21.20
N THR A 781 22.04 25.86 -21.50
CA THR A 781 21.43 24.55 -21.28
C THR A 781 22.12 23.86 -20.10
N GLU A 782 21.49 22.85 -19.52
CA GLU A 782 22.07 22.07 -18.43
C GLU A 782 23.44 21.47 -18.79
N ASP A 783 23.54 20.82 -19.95
CA ASP A 783 24.80 20.23 -20.44
C ASP A 783 25.90 21.29 -20.61
N SER A 784 25.57 22.43 -21.24
CA SER A 784 26.54 23.53 -21.40
C SER A 784 27.00 24.12 -20.06
N LEU A 785 26.14 24.12 -19.05
CA LEU A 785 26.46 24.62 -17.72
C LEU A 785 27.36 23.62 -16.98
N CYS A 786 27.06 22.32 -17.03
CA CYS A 786 27.90 21.27 -16.44
C CYS A 786 29.29 21.27 -17.04
N HIS A 787 29.38 21.31 -18.38
CA HIS A 787 30.67 21.39 -19.09
C HIS A 787 31.45 22.65 -18.71
N PHE A 788 30.77 23.81 -18.59
CA PHE A 788 31.42 25.04 -18.14
C PHE A 788 31.97 24.91 -16.70
N LEU A 789 31.23 24.28 -15.79
CA LEU A 789 31.68 24.06 -14.42
C LEU A 789 32.87 23.09 -14.37
N ASP A 790 32.86 22.02 -15.18
CA ASP A 790 33.99 21.10 -15.30
C ASP A 790 35.24 21.82 -15.82
N ASP A 791 35.11 22.62 -16.88
CA ASP A 791 36.20 23.44 -17.42
C ASP A 791 36.74 24.42 -16.37
N VAL A 792 35.86 25.05 -15.59
CA VAL A 792 36.27 25.96 -14.50
C VAL A 792 37.03 25.20 -13.42
N MET A 793 36.63 23.97 -13.10
CA MET A 793 37.32 23.14 -12.12
C MET A 793 38.69 22.69 -12.61
N ASP A 794 38.80 22.30 -13.87
CA ASP A 794 40.06 21.93 -14.49
C ASP A 794 41.01 23.13 -14.60
N LEU A 795 40.50 24.31 -14.93
CA LEU A 795 41.26 25.56 -14.88
C LEU A 795 41.67 25.93 -13.45
N ALA A 796 40.82 25.70 -12.46
CA ALA A 796 41.14 25.93 -11.05
C ALA A 796 42.27 25.00 -10.57
N LYS A 797 42.27 23.72 -10.98
CA LYS A 797 43.38 22.79 -10.73
C LYS A 797 44.65 23.23 -11.47
N ALA A 798 44.52 23.74 -12.70
CA ALA A 798 45.63 24.25 -13.49
C ALA A 798 46.31 25.49 -12.88
N ARG A 799 45.62 26.27 -12.01
CA ARG A 799 46.22 27.38 -11.24
C ARG A 799 47.30 26.93 -10.26
N LEU A 800 47.33 25.65 -9.89
CA LEU A 800 48.32 25.07 -8.97
C LEU A 800 49.54 24.48 -9.72
N VAL A 801 49.57 24.58 -11.04
CA VAL A 801 50.69 24.11 -11.87
C VAL A 801 51.79 25.17 -11.86
N THR A 802 52.90 24.88 -11.18
CA THR A 802 54.09 25.74 -11.14
C THR A 802 54.97 25.52 -12.37
N LEU A 803 55.69 26.56 -12.82
CA LEU A 803 56.53 26.53 -14.04
C LEU A 803 57.57 25.41 -14.11
N GLU A 804 57.96 24.88 -12.95
CA GLU A 804 58.89 23.74 -12.81
C GLU A 804 58.39 22.47 -13.53
N THR A 805 57.09 22.41 -13.82
CA THR A 805 56.40 21.25 -14.40
C THR A 805 56.13 21.38 -15.90
N LEU A 806 56.45 22.51 -16.55
CA LEU A 806 56.14 22.77 -17.97
C LEU A 806 57.42 22.82 -18.84
N PRO A 807 57.68 21.82 -19.72
CA PRO A 807 58.96 21.66 -20.41
C PRO A 807 59.25 22.65 -21.57
N LEU A 808 58.34 23.56 -21.94
CA LEU A 808 58.42 24.32 -23.20
C LEU A 808 58.15 25.85 -23.14
N ALA A 809 57.80 26.41 -21.98
CA ALA A 809 57.38 27.83 -21.87
C ALA A 809 58.51 28.84 -21.57
N ALA A 810 59.78 28.45 -21.68
CA ALA A 810 60.94 29.29 -21.33
C ALA A 810 61.27 30.44 -22.30
N ARG A 811 60.43 30.72 -23.30
CA ARG A 811 60.76 31.66 -24.40
C ARG A 811 60.07 33.01 -24.36
N VAL A 812 59.11 33.25 -23.47
CA VAL A 812 58.27 34.47 -23.53
C VAL A 812 58.82 35.61 -22.67
N LEU A 813 59.51 35.36 -21.55
CA LEU A 813 60.16 36.40 -20.72
C LEU A 813 61.43 35.87 -20.03
N PRO A 814 62.65 36.11 -20.57
CA PRO A 814 63.90 35.56 -20.03
C PRO A 814 64.25 36.00 -18.61
N ALA A 815 63.73 37.15 -18.16
CA ALA A 815 64.05 37.75 -16.86
C ALA A 815 63.61 36.91 -15.66
N ILE A 816 62.67 35.98 -15.84
CA ILE A 816 62.23 35.02 -14.81
C ILE A 816 63.04 33.71 -14.88
N TYR A 817 63.83 33.51 -15.94
CA TYR A 817 64.57 32.28 -16.24
C TYR A 817 66.10 32.40 -16.09
N THR A 818 66.65 33.61 -15.94
CA THR A 818 68.09 33.78 -15.77
C THR A 818 68.52 33.57 -14.32
N GLN A 819 69.11 32.41 -14.02
CA GLN A 819 69.92 32.22 -12.81
C GLN A 819 71.18 33.11 -12.89
N SER A 820 71.06 34.37 -12.49
CA SER A 820 72.20 35.26 -12.35
C SER A 820 72.85 35.09 -10.97
N TRP A 821 74.13 34.72 -11.00
CA TRP A 821 75.02 34.56 -9.85
C TRP A 821 75.08 35.78 -8.90
N SER A 822 74.72 36.98 -9.38
CA SER A 822 74.72 38.21 -8.57
C SER A 822 73.46 38.39 -7.70
N LEU A 823 72.35 37.69 -7.99
CA LEU A 823 71.05 37.90 -7.32
C LEU A 823 70.79 36.93 -6.15
N GLN A 824 71.66 35.93 -5.94
CA GLN A 824 71.43 34.84 -4.97
C GLN A 824 72.48 34.77 -3.84
N GLY A 825 73.22 35.85 -3.57
CA GLY A 825 73.90 36.07 -2.29
C GLY A 825 75.00 35.08 -1.88
N ARG A 826 75.67 34.40 -2.83
CA ARG A 826 76.87 33.60 -2.52
C ARG A 826 78.16 34.44 -2.63
N PRO A 827 79.14 34.30 -1.71
CA PRO A 827 80.35 35.11 -1.73
C PRO A 827 81.18 34.84 -2.99
N VAL A 828 81.60 35.93 -3.64
CA VAL A 828 82.12 35.96 -5.02
C VAL A 828 83.58 35.49 -5.15
N ILE A 829 84.31 35.29 -4.04
CA ILE A 829 85.72 34.84 -4.07
C ILE A 829 85.96 33.79 -2.98
N ASP A 830 86.26 32.56 -3.39
CA ASP A 830 86.70 31.47 -2.51
C ASP A 830 88.22 31.54 -2.34
N TRP A 831 88.65 32.34 -1.36
CA TRP A 831 90.06 32.53 -1.04
C TRP A 831 90.77 31.22 -0.70
N SER A 832 90.08 30.24 -0.12
CA SER A 832 90.61 28.92 0.20
C SER A 832 91.09 28.19 -1.05
N ARG A 833 90.28 28.26 -2.12
CA ARG A 833 90.57 27.60 -3.40
C ARG A 833 91.68 28.29 -4.17
N LEU A 834 91.66 29.62 -4.23
CA LEU A 834 92.75 30.42 -4.81
C LEU A 834 94.08 30.20 -4.08
N THR A 835 94.04 30.05 -2.75
CA THR A 835 95.23 29.74 -1.93
C THR A 835 95.77 28.34 -2.21
N LEU A 836 94.87 27.37 -2.42
CA LEU A 836 95.24 25.99 -2.75
C LEU A 836 95.87 25.90 -4.14
N ASP A 837 95.27 26.55 -5.13
CA ASP A 837 95.76 26.55 -6.52
C ASP A 837 97.10 27.28 -6.63
N ALA A 838 97.28 28.41 -5.94
CA ALA A 838 98.58 29.10 -5.88
C ALA A 838 99.67 28.24 -5.20
N LYS A 839 99.33 27.48 -4.14
CA LYS A 839 100.26 26.54 -3.49
C LYS A 839 100.60 25.34 -4.38
N LEU A 840 99.64 24.88 -5.19
CA LEU A 840 99.84 23.79 -6.14
C LEU A 840 100.71 24.22 -7.32
N MET A 841 100.49 25.42 -7.88
CA MET A 841 101.36 26.01 -8.89
C MET A 841 102.77 26.28 -8.36
N ALA A 842 102.91 26.83 -7.15
CA ALA A 842 104.23 27.02 -6.55
C ALA A 842 104.98 25.69 -6.34
N ARG A 843 104.27 24.60 -6.03
CA ARG A 843 104.84 23.25 -5.96
C ARG A 843 105.22 22.68 -7.32
N SER A 844 104.41 22.89 -8.37
CA SER A 844 104.75 22.42 -9.72
C SER A 844 105.99 23.13 -10.27
N ASP A 845 106.19 24.40 -9.88
CA ASP A 845 107.33 25.21 -10.33
C ASP A 845 108.57 25.07 -9.40
N GLY A 846 108.53 24.13 -8.44
CA GLY A 846 109.70 23.73 -7.65
C GLY A 846 110.00 24.60 -6.41
N LEU A 847 109.13 25.55 -6.04
CA LEU A 847 109.27 26.37 -4.85
C LEU A 847 108.83 25.59 -3.60
N LYS A 848 109.78 24.95 -2.91
CA LYS A 848 109.46 24.02 -1.80
C LYS A 848 108.93 24.69 -0.52
N ASN A 849 109.12 26.00 -0.32
CA ASN A 849 108.75 26.72 0.91
C ASN A 849 107.96 28.02 0.65
N PHE A 850 106.98 27.98 -0.27
CA PHE A 850 106.10 29.13 -0.54
C PHE A 850 105.06 29.31 0.58
N THR A 851 105.04 30.48 1.22
CA THR A 851 104.08 30.84 2.28
C THR A 851 103.39 32.16 1.92
N MET A 852 102.06 32.18 1.85
CA MET A 852 101.30 33.43 1.71
C MET A 852 100.95 33.99 3.08
N ILE A 853 101.34 35.23 3.34
CA ILE A 853 100.96 35.99 4.55
C ILE A 853 99.94 37.03 4.10
N ARG A 854 98.79 37.06 4.78
CA ARG A 854 97.79 38.11 4.59
C ARG A 854 98.24 39.32 5.38
N GLU A 855 98.70 40.37 4.71
CA GLU A 855 98.72 41.70 5.33
C GLU A 855 97.27 42.15 5.49
N VAL A 856 96.89 42.53 6.71
CA VAL A 856 95.52 42.94 7.07
C VAL A 856 95.26 44.35 6.58
#